data_AF-A0A0T8UBU9-F1
#
_entry.id   AF-A0A0T8UBU9-F1
#
_cell.length_a   1.000
_cell.length_b   1.000
_cell.length_c   1.000
_cell.angle_alpha   90.00
_cell.angle_beta   90.00
_cell.angle_gamma   90.00
#
_symmetry.space_group_name_H-M   'P 1'
#
loop_
_entity.id
_entity.type
_entity.pdbx_description
1 polymer ?
#
loop_
_entity_poly.entity_id
_entity_poly.type
_entity_poly.pdbx_seq_one_letter_code
_entity_poly.pdbx_strand_id
1 'polypeptide(L)'
;MRREEVLRNHWFFSQEVGKEEALAPDFQRENWQAIQVPHDWSIYNDFDQYSPAQNEGGQLNGGQAWYRTQFYLEEDASLVSVRLLFDGVYMNAQVYINGQVLGYYPNGYTPFSYDITPYLRNDGTANQLAVFVENKQPSSRWYSGSGIYREVKLLMTDSVHLDLYGITIASPKLKEQRDEWVETQLTSKVSNDGPQSVSVYLEQSIWYDGQQLSDWQATDSLVIEAGDKYSFQQAISIFQPLLWDIDHPHIYQLKTRLYKNGILVDEEEETFGYRYMDWQADKGFFLNGRWLKIHGVCLHHDYGALGAVENRSAAERRLRQMKEMGVNAIRITHNPASSILLALAAKMGLLIQEEAFDTWYGGKKEYDYGRFFEEEATHPEAKAGDFWSDYDLRTMIERGKNNPAIFMWSLGNEVSEANGDAHSLKTIKRLLGRVKEVDDSRFVTMGMDQFRFGDGSGGHEKIADLLDVVGLNYSEDNIDAIRKRHPKWRLYGSETSSATRTRDSYFRPDKEWVGDNRRVRNFEQSDYGNDRVPWGKTATASWIADRNRLDYAGQFIWTGVDYIGEPTPWHNQNDMPVKSSYFGLVDTAGIPKNDYYFYQSQWLDLDQYPMVHILPHWNWEIHKSYQQVVDKYGDIPVRVYSNARSVELFLNGKSQGRKTFQEKWTSDGRRYQEGQGSDQLYLEWRLAYQPGELRAVAYDRQGQLVAEDRVVTAGKPAKIGLHAEKTKLEPDGQDLLYLYFDVLDKDGNWVPTASNQLHFEIGGPALIVGVDNGRQASRERYQAQKNGRFKRKAFHGRGVLLVQSLERVGQVRVKASARGLEPASFDLLVGEDLACQSVKNQRLFEIRVDKQAGLQEGDSPAIGLYPQTVDNLVNKVGNSEVIWETSGSAHAIIKQGVLHCLSAGDLVISAIYQGKTYQIHLQVAENSSLGKPVSVRPLRLYTDRGTYPQLPSSVLVDYEFGGAKRVKVVWEAIAEEDMASFHEFTVYGQLEGLDLKVSAQICVQGICAIETERIWTLVKEAPHLPDRVKLVLSDGRRDTAKVTWDELDPQVSAQVGECILTGQVAGCELPATVTIHVTDASVDGEVISNQWTGSNLPLVFASHSEPNHPVSYLNDKVISRKKSTANTWIAKSEQANVGILFGDAGILKPRFVDNVTLYYVENQDYVAVDPTHIDYYVGNEPSLPRTPNHLDKDSLLKQEENWRPVSAIRKVSSDKDEELRFEFDKVETYALRLRFENLASPLALTELQVYAKKVKKNVDRK
;
A
#
# COMPACT_ATOMS: atom_id res chain seq x y z
N MET A 1 15.85 -17.00 -13.00
CA MET A 1 14.71 -16.13 -12.61
C MET A 1 14.94 -15.62 -11.21
N ARG A 2 14.74 -14.32 -10.99
CA ARG A 2 14.87 -13.69 -9.68
C ARG A 2 13.91 -14.28 -8.65
N ARG A 3 14.42 -14.50 -7.44
CA ARG A 3 13.68 -14.99 -6.28
C ARG A 3 14.13 -14.22 -5.05
N GLU A 4 13.17 -13.69 -4.30
CA GLU A 4 13.42 -13.20 -2.93
C GLU A 4 12.92 -14.23 -1.92
N GLU A 5 13.76 -14.55 -0.94
CA GLU A 5 13.40 -15.40 0.18
C GLU A 5 13.58 -14.64 1.50
N VAL A 6 12.50 -14.51 2.27
CA VAL A 6 12.55 -13.85 3.57
C VAL A 6 13.08 -14.82 4.62
N LEU A 7 14.22 -14.49 5.24
CA LEU A 7 14.82 -15.27 6.32
C LEU A 7 14.22 -14.88 7.67
N ARG A 8 12.94 -15.16 7.89
CA ARG A 8 12.23 -14.81 9.15
C ARG A 8 12.41 -15.84 10.24
N ASN A 9 12.31 -17.11 9.86
CA ASN A 9 12.18 -18.25 10.77
C ASN A 9 13.54 -18.89 11.09
N HIS A 10 13.56 -19.74 12.12
CA HIS A 10 14.71 -20.59 12.48
C HIS A 10 15.99 -19.84 12.87
N TRP A 11 15.85 -18.63 13.41
CA TRP A 11 16.95 -17.91 14.02
C TRP A 11 17.18 -18.35 15.46
N PHE A 12 18.44 -18.24 15.86
CA PHE A 12 18.90 -18.46 17.21
C PHE A 12 19.61 -17.20 17.69
N PHE A 13 19.32 -16.79 18.92
CA PHE A 13 19.84 -15.59 19.55
C PHE A 13 20.52 -15.91 20.87
N SER A 14 21.66 -15.28 21.16
CA SER A 14 22.30 -15.36 22.48
C SER A 14 23.14 -14.12 22.80
N GLN A 15 23.09 -13.70 24.07
CA GLN A 15 23.97 -12.68 24.64
C GLN A 15 25.12 -13.29 25.47
N GLU A 16 25.16 -14.62 25.61
CA GLU A 16 26.08 -15.32 26.51
C GLU A 16 27.27 -15.95 25.75
N VAL A 17 27.08 -16.22 24.46
CA VAL A 17 28.06 -16.91 23.62
C VAL A 17 29.16 -15.99 23.10
N GLY A 18 30.39 -16.51 23.07
CA GLY A 18 31.53 -15.86 22.45
C GLY A 18 31.63 -16.14 20.95
N LYS A 19 32.54 -15.44 20.27
CA LYS A 19 32.79 -15.58 18.82
C LYS A 19 33.13 -17.02 18.41
N GLU A 20 33.92 -17.74 19.21
CA GLU A 20 34.32 -19.13 18.90
C GLU A 20 33.11 -20.06 18.82
N GLU A 21 32.19 -19.98 19.78
CA GLU A 21 30.96 -20.77 19.81
C GLU A 21 29.97 -20.33 18.72
N ALA A 22 29.83 -19.02 18.49
CA ALA A 22 28.94 -18.47 17.47
C ALA A 22 29.33 -18.91 16.05
N LEU A 23 30.64 -19.03 15.77
CA LEU A 23 31.18 -19.43 14.47
C LEU A 23 31.54 -20.93 14.39
N ALA A 24 31.32 -21.70 15.46
CA ALA A 24 31.63 -23.13 15.47
C ALA A 24 30.78 -23.87 14.41
N PRO A 25 31.38 -24.75 13.57
CA PRO A 25 30.63 -25.52 12.57
C PRO A 25 29.49 -26.35 13.18
N ASP A 26 29.72 -26.92 14.37
CA ASP A 26 28.71 -27.66 15.11
C ASP A 26 27.88 -26.70 15.97
N PHE A 27 26.56 -26.67 15.74
CA PHE A 27 25.67 -25.78 16.46
C PHE A 27 25.14 -26.45 17.75
N GLN A 28 25.67 -26.01 18.90
CA GLN A 28 25.20 -26.38 20.23
C GLN A 28 24.08 -25.42 20.66
N ARG A 29 22.89 -25.94 20.96
CA ARG A 29 21.67 -25.12 21.14
C ARG A 29 21.45 -24.67 22.58
N GLU A 30 22.19 -25.21 23.54
CA GLU A 30 21.94 -25.10 24.97
C GLU A 30 21.95 -23.64 25.46
N ASN A 31 22.81 -22.81 24.87
CA ASN A 31 22.99 -21.39 25.22
C ASN A 31 22.27 -20.43 24.26
N TRP A 32 21.37 -20.93 23.41
CA TRP A 32 20.71 -20.15 22.37
C TRP A 32 19.19 -20.21 22.49
N GLN A 33 18.56 -19.04 22.33
CA GLN A 33 17.11 -18.91 22.26
C GLN A 33 16.65 -18.99 20.79
N ALA A 34 15.70 -19.86 20.49
CA ALA A 34 15.02 -19.84 19.19
C ALA A 34 14.09 -18.61 19.10
N ILE A 35 14.22 -17.86 18.00
CA ILE A 35 13.49 -16.61 17.75
C ILE A 35 13.09 -16.50 16.28
N GLN A 36 12.25 -15.50 15.98
CA GLN A 36 12.02 -15.00 14.63
C GLN A 36 12.61 -13.60 14.52
N VAL A 37 13.11 -13.23 13.34
CA VAL A 37 13.47 -11.84 13.03
C VAL A 37 12.39 -11.24 12.14
N PRO A 38 11.97 -9.97 12.36
CA PRO A 38 12.70 -8.98 13.14
C PRO A 38 12.59 -9.14 14.66
N HIS A 39 13.70 -8.85 15.36
CA HIS A 39 13.87 -9.04 16.80
C HIS A 39 14.64 -7.86 17.41
N ASP A 40 14.04 -7.27 18.44
CA ASP A 40 14.64 -6.27 19.32
C ASP A 40 14.82 -6.88 20.71
N TRP A 41 16.04 -7.19 21.14
CA TRP A 41 16.24 -7.82 22.44
C TRP A 41 16.07 -6.84 23.61
N SER A 42 16.25 -5.54 23.38
CA SER A 42 16.19 -4.53 24.43
C SER A 42 14.80 -4.40 25.03
N ILE A 43 13.73 -4.62 24.24
CA ILE A 43 12.34 -4.49 24.69
C ILE A 43 11.93 -5.55 25.72
N TYR A 44 12.68 -6.66 25.79
CA TYR A 44 12.45 -7.75 26.76
C TYR A 44 13.10 -7.49 28.13
N ASN A 45 13.99 -6.50 28.22
CA ASN A 45 14.66 -6.15 29.47
C ASN A 45 13.71 -5.51 30.48
N ASP A 46 14.04 -5.65 31.78
CA ASP A 46 13.46 -4.80 32.81
C ASP A 46 14.09 -3.39 32.69
N PHE A 47 13.31 -2.34 32.97
CA PHE A 47 13.84 -0.98 33.01
C PHE A 47 14.86 -0.80 34.14
N ASP A 48 16.06 -0.34 33.80
CA ASP A 48 17.17 -0.16 34.74
C ASP A 48 17.52 1.33 34.91
N GLN A 49 17.40 1.86 36.13
CA GLN A 49 17.73 3.25 36.43
C GLN A 49 19.22 3.56 36.26
N TYR A 50 20.07 2.54 36.29
CA TYR A 50 21.51 2.63 36.05
C TYR A 50 21.91 2.29 34.61
N SER A 51 20.92 2.10 33.71
CA SER A 51 21.17 1.84 32.31
C SER A 51 22.10 2.91 31.72
N PRO A 52 23.18 2.53 31.01
CA PRO A 52 24.02 3.49 30.29
C PRO A 52 23.26 4.25 29.21
N ALA A 53 22.11 3.73 28.75
CA ALA A 53 21.18 4.43 27.85
C ALA A 53 20.56 5.68 28.49
N GLN A 54 20.56 5.76 29.83
CA GLN A 54 19.82 6.75 30.60
C GLN A 54 18.33 6.74 30.25
N ASN A 55 17.54 7.68 30.79
CA ASN A 55 16.11 7.75 30.47
C ASN A 55 15.84 8.29 29.06
N GLU A 56 16.80 8.98 28.44
CA GLU A 56 16.71 9.38 27.03
C GLU A 56 16.69 8.17 26.07
N GLY A 57 17.44 7.11 26.36
CA GLY A 57 17.33 5.82 25.66
C GLY A 57 16.28 4.88 26.26
N GLY A 58 15.39 5.39 27.13
CA GLY A 58 14.30 4.62 27.73
C GLY A 58 14.70 3.66 28.85
N GLN A 59 15.94 3.74 29.37
CA GLN A 59 16.46 2.88 30.45
C GLN A 59 16.41 1.37 30.14
N LEU A 60 16.51 1.01 28.86
CA LEU A 60 16.59 -0.38 28.40
C LEU A 60 18.00 -0.65 27.87
N ASN A 61 18.65 -1.62 28.50
CA ASN A 61 20.03 -1.98 28.18
C ASN A 61 20.12 -2.58 26.77
N GLY A 62 21.18 -2.21 26.05
CA GLY A 62 21.61 -2.82 24.80
C GLY A 62 22.57 -3.97 25.07
N GLY A 63 23.85 -3.74 24.79
CA GLY A 63 24.92 -4.73 24.95
C GLY A 63 25.31 -5.36 23.62
N GLN A 64 25.81 -6.59 23.67
CA GLN A 64 26.21 -7.35 22.49
C GLN A 64 25.44 -8.66 22.41
N ALA A 65 25.25 -9.16 21.20
CA ALA A 65 24.59 -10.43 20.96
C ALA A 65 25.05 -11.06 19.65
N TRP A 66 24.85 -12.37 19.56
CA TRP A 66 24.96 -13.13 18.34
C TRP A 66 23.60 -13.63 17.89
N TYR A 67 23.41 -13.59 16.58
CA TYR A 67 22.33 -14.25 15.85
C TYR A 67 22.92 -15.33 14.97
N ARG A 68 22.24 -16.46 14.84
CA ARG A 68 22.66 -17.56 13.97
C ARG A 68 21.45 -18.17 13.28
N THR A 69 21.59 -18.45 12.00
CA THR A 69 20.63 -19.23 11.21
C THR A 69 21.38 -20.08 10.18
N GLN A 70 20.65 -20.92 9.47
CA GLN A 70 21.20 -21.71 8.38
C GLN A 70 20.19 -21.83 7.25
N PHE A 71 20.69 -21.94 6.03
CA PHE A 71 19.90 -22.16 4.83
C PHE A 71 20.67 -23.06 3.86
N TYR A 72 19.98 -23.60 2.86
CA TYR A 72 20.60 -24.42 1.82
C TYR A 72 20.55 -23.65 0.50
N LEU A 73 21.60 -23.80 -0.31
CA LEU A 73 21.58 -23.35 -1.70
C LEU A 73 21.25 -24.57 -2.55
N GLU A 74 20.13 -24.52 -3.28
CA GLU A 74 19.72 -25.61 -4.18
C GLU A 74 20.31 -25.43 -5.59
N GLU A 75 20.61 -24.18 -5.95
CA GLU A 75 21.10 -23.79 -7.26
C GLU A 75 22.62 -23.97 -7.42
N ASP A 76 23.08 -24.10 -8.67
CA ASP A 76 24.50 -24.02 -8.98
C ASP A 76 25.02 -22.58 -8.75
N ALA A 77 25.78 -22.35 -7.67
CA ALA A 77 26.44 -21.09 -7.33
C ALA A 77 27.26 -20.47 -8.49
N SER A 78 27.68 -21.23 -9.49
CA SER A 78 28.35 -20.69 -10.69
C SER A 78 27.38 -20.06 -11.70
N LEU A 79 26.08 -20.34 -11.58
CA LEU A 79 25.02 -19.89 -12.47
C LEU A 79 24.14 -18.79 -11.86
N VAL A 80 24.28 -18.54 -10.55
CA VAL A 80 23.45 -17.58 -9.81
C VAL A 80 24.29 -16.51 -9.14
N SER A 81 23.67 -15.35 -8.88
CA SER A 81 24.16 -14.34 -7.95
C SER A 81 23.22 -14.29 -6.74
N VAL A 82 23.77 -14.44 -5.55
CA VAL A 82 23.05 -14.52 -4.27
C VAL A 82 23.49 -13.39 -3.36
N ARG A 83 22.56 -12.51 -3.01
CA ARG A 83 22.77 -11.36 -2.14
C ARG A 83 21.98 -11.51 -0.85
N LEU A 84 22.61 -11.20 0.29
CA LEU A 84 21.98 -11.12 1.60
C LEU A 84 21.63 -9.67 1.91
N LEU A 85 20.36 -9.37 2.19
CA LEU A 85 19.84 -8.02 2.43
C LEU A 85 19.36 -7.88 3.87
N PHE A 86 19.75 -6.78 4.52
CA PHE A 86 19.24 -6.36 5.81
C PHE A 86 18.58 -4.99 5.65
N ASP A 87 17.30 -4.87 6.02
CA ASP A 87 16.60 -3.56 5.98
C ASP A 87 16.95 -2.68 7.20
N GLY A 88 17.64 -3.24 8.20
CA GLY A 88 18.25 -2.52 9.32
C GLY A 88 18.68 -3.43 10.49
N VAL A 89 19.88 -3.17 11.03
CA VAL A 89 20.44 -3.88 12.19
C VAL A 89 21.04 -2.84 13.14
N TYR A 90 20.48 -2.70 14.35
CA TYR A 90 20.94 -1.71 15.32
C TYR A 90 21.83 -2.35 16.40
N MET A 91 23.12 -2.07 16.45
CA MET A 91 23.95 -1.41 15.43
C MET A 91 25.33 -2.09 15.40
N ASN A 92 26.30 -1.51 14.69
CA ASN A 92 27.68 -1.99 14.72
C ASN A 92 27.82 -3.47 14.30
N ALA A 93 27.10 -3.86 13.25
CA ALA A 93 26.94 -5.25 12.87
C ALA A 93 28.22 -5.83 12.22
N GLN A 94 28.49 -7.10 12.47
CA GLN A 94 29.45 -7.91 11.69
C GLN A 94 28.76 -9.17 11.20
N VAL A 95 28.83 -9.40 9.90
CA VAL A 95 28.13 -10.53 9.26
C VAL A 95 29.14 -11.58 8.83
N TYR A 96 28.83 -12.84 9.12
CA TYR A 96 29.66 -13.99 8.81
C TYR A 96 28.84 -15.04 8.07
N ILE A 97 29.44 -15.67 7.06
CA ILE A 97 28.88 -16.83 6.38
C ILE A 97 29.92 -17.95 6.38
N ASN A 98 29.55 -19.14 6.81
CA ASN A 98 30.42 -20.32 6.87
C ASN A 98 31.75 -20.07 7.61
N GLY A 99 31.73 -19.21 8.64
CA GLY A 99 32.89 -18.81 9.44
C GLY A 99 33.74 -17.68 8.85
N GLN A 100 33.46 -17.24 7.61
CA GLN A 100 34.16 -16.14 6.95
C GLN A 100 33.43 -14.81 7.20
N VAL A 101 34.17 -13.73 7.42
CA VAL A 101 33.59 -12.39 7.57
C VAL A 101 33.22 -11.81 6.21
N LEU A 102 31.97 -11.37 6.06
CA LEU A 102 31.49 -10.66 4.86
C LEU A 102 31.79 -9.18 4.96
N GLY A 103 31.57 -8.60 6.14
CA GLY A 103 31.83 -7.20 6.35
C GLY A 103 31.37 -6.71 7.71
N TYR A 104 31.69 -5.45 7.92
CA TYR A 104 31.34 -4.65 9.07
C TYR A 104 30.41 -3.53 8.61
N TYR A 105 29.33 -3.27 9.37
CA TYR A 105 28.37 -2.22 9.03
C TYR A 105 27.96 -1.41 10.28
N PRO A 106 28.46 -0.16 10.43
CA PRO A 106 28.23 0.63 11.63
C PRO A 106 26.80 1.14 11.80
N ASN A 107 26.17 1.56 10.69
CA ASN A 107 24.91 2.27 10.71
C ASN A 107 23.77 1.37 11.22
N GLY A 108 22.96 1.91 12.12
CA GLY A 108 21.86 1.18 12.74
C GLY A 108 20.56 1.16 11.93
N TYR A 109 20.44 1.97 10.87
CA TYR A 109 19.16 2.28 10.23
C TYR A 109 19.15 2.19 8.71
N THR A 110 20.27 2.47 8.05
CA THR A 110 20.38 2.35 6.60
C THR A 110 20.31 0.87 6.19
N PRO A 111 19.52 0.50 5.17
CA PRO A 111 19.55 -0.86 4.63
C PRO A 111 20.93 -1.16 4.00
N PHE A 112 21.39 -2.40 4.12
CA PHE A 112 22.66 -2.83 3.52
C PHE A 112 22.57 -4.26 3.00
N SER A 113 23.52 -4.63 2.14
CA SER A 113 23.52 -5.95 1.53
C SER A 113 24.92 -6.43 1.18
N TYR A 114 25.16 -7.73 1.24
CA TYR A 114 26.40 -8.35 0.76
C TYR A 114 26.10 -9.34 -0.35
N ASP A 115 26.86 -9.30 -1.44
CA ASP A 115 26.98 -10.47 -2.32
C ASP A 115 27.68 -11.58 -1.53
N ILE A 116 26.99 -12.71 -1.36
CA ILE A 116 27.46 -13.86 -0.60
C ILE A 116 27.84 -15.03 -1.50
N THR A 117 27.62 -14.94 -2.82
CA THR A 117 27.87 -16.00 -3.80
C THR A 117 29.23 -16.68 -3.64
N PRO A 118 30.35 -15.94 -3.51
CA PRO A 118 31.68 -16.55 -3.42
C PRO A 118 31.93 -17.36 -2.14
N TYR A 119 31.04 -17.24 -1.14
CA TYR A 119 31.20 -17.83 0.19
C TYR A 119 30.23 -18.98 0.46
N LEU A 120 29.31 -19.25 -0.48
CA LEU A 120 28.30 -20.29 -0.33
C LEU A 120 28.90 -21.69 -0.56
N ARG A 121 28.41 -22.64 0.22
CA ARG A 121 28.58 -24.07 0.00
C ARG A 121 27.47 -24.55 -0.92
N ASN A 122 27.86 -25.38 -1.88
CA ASN A 122 26.98 -25.97 -2.89
C ASN A 122 27.15 -27.49 -3.01
N ASP A 123 27.52 -28.14 -1.91
CA ASP A 123 27.74 -29.58 -1.80
C ASP A 123 26.58 -30.27 -1.05
N GLY A 124 25.45 -29.58 -0.88
CA GLY A 124 24.31 -30.01 -0.09
C GLY A 124 24.47 -29.81 1.42
N THR A 125 25.58 -29.22 1.88
CA THR A 125 25.73 -28.81 3.28
C THR A 125 25.08 -27.46 3.54
N ALA A 126 24.58 -27.25 4.77
CA ALA A 126 23.95 -26.00 5.15
C ALA A 126 24.97 -24.85 5.17
N ASN A 127 24.55 -23.71 4.61
CA ASN A 127 25.22 -22.43 4.75
C ASN A 127 24.88 -21.82 6.11
N GLN A 128 25.90 -21.47 6.89
CA GLN A 128 25.74 -20.98 8.25
C GLN A 128 25.91 -19.47 8.29
N LEU A 129 24.84 -18.75 8.57
CA LEU A 129 24.85 -17.30 8.73
C LEU A 129 24.94 -16.96 10.21
N ALA A 130 25.92 -16.14 10.58
CA ALA A 130 26.05 -15.58 11.92
C ALA A 130 26.18 -14.06 11.86
N VAL A 131 25.49 -13.36 12.75
CA VAL A 131 25.52 -11.89 12.83
C VAL A 131 25.85 -11.50 14.26
N PHE A 132 26.97 -10.80 14.44
CA PHE A 132 27.28 -10.12 15.68
C PHE A 132 26.68 -8.72 15.63
N VAL A 133 26.04 -8.30 16.73
CA VAL A 133 25.45 -6.97 16.86
C VAL A 133 25.89 -6.38 18.20
N GLU A 134 26.33 -5.13 18.19
CA GLU A 134 26.75 -4.41 19.39
C GLU A 134 26.07 -3.05 19.48
N ASN A 135 25.19 -2.92 20.46
CA ASN A 135 24.66 -1.63 20.90
C ASN A 135 25.36 -1.22 22.21
N LYS A 136 26.59 -0.70 22.09
CA LYS A 136 27.31 -0.07 23.20
C LYS A 136 26.66 1.27 23.51
N GLN A 137 26.22 1.45 24.75
CA GLN A 137 25.45 2.63 25.17
C GLN A 137 26.30 3.60 26.01
N PRO A 138 26.03 4.92 25.94
CA PRO A 138 24.96 5.56 25.15
C PRO A 138 25.32 5.76 23.67
N SER A 139 24.45 5.28 22.77
CA SER A 139 24.58 5.40 21.30
C SER A 139 23.47 6.21 20.65
N SER A 140 22.46 6.63 21.40
CA SER A 140 21.24 7.27 20.88
C SER A 140 20.66 8.26 21.88
N ARG A 141 19.92 9.26 21.39
CA ARG A 141 19.14 10.23 22.20
C ARG A 141 17.70 9.76 22.47
N TRP A 142 17.24 8.75 21.73
CA TRP A 142 15.95 8.09 21.88
C TRP A 142 16.15 6.57 22.00
N TYR A 143 15.07 5.82 22.27
CA TYR A 143 15.15 4.37 22.26
C TYR A 143 15.46 3.84 20.86
N SER A 144 16.61 3.20 20.69
CA SER A 144 17.02 2.59 19.42
C SER A 144 16.47 1.18 19.22
N GLY A 145 16.22 0.45 20.31
CA GLY A 145 16.22 -1.01 20.30
C GLY A 145 17.63 -1.57 20.05
N SER A 146 17.74 -2.90 20.01
CA SER A 146 18.99 -3.59 19.68
C SER A 146 18.73 -4.90 18.94
N GLY A 147 19.43 -5.14 17.83
CA GLY A 147 19.33 -6.39 17.07
C GLY A 147 18.96 -6.21 15.60
N ILE A 148 18.54 -7.33 15.00
CA ILE A 148 18.03 -7.39 13.64
C ILE A 148 16.54 -7.00 13.69
N TYR A 149 16.26 -5.70 13.83
CA TYR A 149 14.91 -5.19 14.13
C TYR A 149 14.07 -4.90 12.88
N ARG A 150 14.65 -5.06 11.67
CA ARG A 150 13.94 -5.09 10.39
C ARG A 150 14.22 -6.38 9.61
N GLU A 151 13.53 -6.56 8.48
CA GLU A 151 13.53 -7.80 7.69
C GLU A 151 14.91 -8.16 7.11
N VAL A 152 15.15 -9.46 6.96
CA VAL A 152 16.32 -10.05 6.31
C VAL A 152 15.86 -10.89 5.13
N LYS A 153 16.53 -10.74 3.98
CA LYS A 153 16.19 -11.47 2.75
C LYS A 153 17.41 -12.04 2.04
N LEU A 154 17.22 -13.12 1.31
CA LEU A 154 18.10 -13.54 0.22
C LEU A 154 17.49 -13.11 -1.10
N LEU A 155 18.24 -12.37 -1.91
CA LEU A 155 17.93 -12.10 -3.31
C LEU A 155 18.79 -13.02 -4.16
N MET A 156 18.15 -13.95 -4.86
CA MET A 156 18.78 -14.91 -5.76
C MET A 156 18.41 -14.57 -7.18
N THR A 157 19.40 -14.42 -8.05
CA THR A 157 19.24 -14.03 -9.45
C THR A 157 20.13 -14.90 -10.34
N ASP A 158 19.95 -14.86 -11.67
CA ASP A 158 20.96 -15.41 -12.59
C ASP A 158 22.28 -14.65 -12.42
N SER A 159 23.42 -15.23 -12.79
CA SER A 159 24.69 -14.50 -12.81
C SER A 159 24.69 -13.28 -13.73
N VAL A 160 23.69 -13.16 -14.62
CA VAL A 160 23.38 -11.95 -15.39
C VAL A 160 22.03 -11.40 -14.92
N HIS A 161 22.05 -10.27 -14.22
CA HIS A 161 20.87 -9.76 -13.51
C HIS A 161 20.81 -8.23 -13.49
N LEU A 162 19.63 -7.70 -13.15
CA LEU A 162 19.44 -6.28 -12.82
C LEU A 162 20.05 -6.00 -11.44
N ASP A 163 20.76 -4.89 -11.30
CA ASP A 163 21.38 -4.50 -10.03
C ASP A 163 20.31 -4.20 -8.96
N LEU A 164 20.60 -4.50 -7.69
CA LEU A 164 19.80 -4.02 -6.56
C LEU A 164 19.72 -2.49 -6.62
N TYR A 165 18.51 -1.95 -6.62
CA TYR A 165 18.26 -0.52 -6.82
C TYR A 165 18.79 0.04 -8.16
N GLY A 166 18.98 -0.83 -9.16
CA GLY A 166 19.57 -0.50 -10.45
C GLY A 166 18.66 0.26 -11.43
N ILE A 167 17.37 0.36 -11.12
CA ILE A 167 16.36 1.04 -11.94
C ILE A 167 16.14 2.47 -11.44
N THR A 168 16.17 3.43 -12.37
CA THR A 168 15.79 4.84 -12.15
C THR A 168 14.67 5.21 -13.12
N ILE A 169 13.60 5.80 -12.60
CA ILE A 169 12.41 6.21 -13.36
C ILE A 169 12.22 7.72 -13.22
N ALA A 170 12.14 8.44 -14.33
CA ALA A 170 11.97 9.90 -14.33
C ALA A 170 10.95 10.36 -15.40
N SER A 171 10.21 11.42 -15.09
CA SER A 171 9.32 12.11 -16.05
C SER A 171 9.59 13.63 -16.00
N PRO A 172 10.76 14.09 -16.50
CA PRO A 172 11.27 15.43 -16.24
C PRO A 172 10.40 16.56 -16.82
N LYS A 173 9.53 16.26 -17.79
CA LYS A 173 8.61 17.20 -18.44
C LYS A 173 7.13 16.95 -18.07
N LEU A 174 6.87 16.26 -16.96
CA LEU A 174 5.52 15.89 -16.56
C LEU A 174 4.59 17.10 -16.43
N LYS A 175 5.08 18.24 -15.93
CA LYS A 175 4.28 19.45 -15.76
C LYS A 175 3.71 19.96 -17.08
N GLU A 176 4.51 19.92 -18.14
CA GLU A 176 4.16 20.35 -19.50
C GLU A 176 3.35 19.28 -20.25
N GLN A 177 3.67 17.99 -20.05
CA GLN A 177 3.15 16.88 -20.84
C GLN A 177 1.93 16.15 -20.23
N ARG A 178 1.52 16.49 -19.01
CA ARG A 178 0.47 15.74 -18.27
C ARG A 178 -0.86 15.55 -19.02
N ASP A 179 -1.20 16.47 -19.92
CA ASP A 179 -2.45 16.46 -20.68
C ASP A 179 -2.28 15.81 -22.07
N GLU A 180 -1.11 15.24 -22.36
CA GLU A 180 -0.73 14.58 -23.61
C GLU A 180 0.11 13.31 -23.34
N TRP A 181 1.01 12.94 -24.26
CA TRP A 181 1.96 11.85 -24.05
C TRP A 181 3.10 12.31 -23.14
N VAL A 182 3.22 11.68 -21.96
CA VAL A 182 4.32 11.89 -21.01
C VAL A 182 5.44 10.91 -21.32
N GLU A 183 6.64 11.44 -21.58
CA GLU A 183 7.85 10.63 -21.74
C GLU A 183 8.39 10.19 -20.36
N THR A 184 8.40 8.89 -20.12
CA THR A 184 8.97 8.27 -18.91
C THR A 184 10.33 7.69 -19.24
N GLN A 185 11.37 8.36 -18.78
CA GLN A 185 12.76 8.00 -18.97
C GLN A 185 13.18 6.92 -17.96
N LEU A 186 13.81 5.88 -18.46
CA LEU A 186 14.20 4.68 -17.73
C LEU A 186 15.71 4.51 -17.85
N THR A 187 16.38 4.26 -16.72
CA THR A 187 17.75 3.77 -16.69
C THR A 187 17.79 2.48 -15.89
N SER A 188 18.32 1.41 -16.46
CA SER A 188 18.37 0.09 -15.84
C SER A 188 19.79 -0.46 -15.87
N LYS A 189 20.38 -0.67 -14.70
CA LYS A 189 21.72 -1.25 -14.53
C LYS A 189 21.65 -2.77 -14.54
N VAL A 190 22.49 -3.39 -15.36
CA VAL A 190 22.64 -4.85 -15.50
C VAL A 190 24.09 -5.22 -15.20
N SER A 191 24.29 -6.25 -14.39
CA SER A 191 25.60 -6.86 -14.11
C SER A 191 25.71 -8.23 -14.76
N ASN A 192 26.90 -8.57 -15.23
CA ASN A 192 27.29 -9.91 -15.61
C ASN A 192 28.37 -10.42 -14.66
N ASP A 193 27.95 -11.04 -13.56
CA ASP A 193 28.83 -11.68 -12.58
C ASP A 193 29.32 -13.06 -13.06
N GLY A 194 28.86 -13.50 -14.24
CA GLY A 194 29.22 -14.77 -14.86
C GLY A 194 30.62 -14.77 -15.48
N PRO A 195 31.19 -15.97 -15.74
CA PRO A 195 32.56 -16.11 -16.23
C PRO A 195 32.71 -15.87 -17.74
N GLN A 196 31.63 -15.55 -18.45
CA GLN A 196 31.60 -15.42 -19.91
C GLN A 196 30.92 -14.12 -20.33
N SER A 197 31.39 -13.52 -21.41
CA SER A 197 30.72 -12.42 -22.09
C SER A 197 29.38 -12.91 -22.67
N VAL A 198 28.32 -12.13 -22.49
CA VAL A 198 26.96 -12.54 -22.88
C VAL A 198 26.23 -11.46 -23.64
N SER A 199 25.43 -11.87 -24.62
CA SER A 199 24.52 -10.96 -25.31
C SER A 199 23.27 -10.78 -24.46
N VAL A 200 22.90 -9.53 -24.20
CA VAL A 200 21.76 -9.15 -23.36
C VAL A 200 20.91 -8.06 -23.98
N TYR A 201 19.61 -8.08 -23.67
CA TYR A 201 18.69 -6.97 -23.92
C TYR A 201 17.60 -6.95 -22.84
N LEU A 202 16.96 -5.80 -22.68
CA LEU A 202 15.81 -5.64 -21.78
C LEU A 202 14.51 -5.57 -22.58
N GLU A 203 13.42 -6.05 -22.00
CA GLU A 203 12.06 -5.64 -22.35
C GLU A 203 11.42 -4.92 -21.17
N GLN A 204 10.83 -3.75 -21.41
CA GLN A 204 10.21 -2.94 -20.37
C GLN A 204 8.76 -2.58 -20.70
N SER A 205 7.90 -2.58 -19.68
CA SER A 205 6.50 -2.21 -19.80
C SER A 205 5.97 -1.59 -18.51
N ILE A 206 5.15 -0.54 -18.64
CA ILE A 206 4.48 0.16 -17.55
C ILE A 206 3.04 -0.38 -17.37
N TRP A 207 2.69 -0.65 -16.12
CA TRP A 207 1.42 -1.21 -15.66
C TRP A 207 0.77 -0.31 -14.61
N TYR A 208 -0.56 -0.38 -14.54
CA TYR A 208 -1.38 0.32 -13.55
C TYR A 208 -2.57 -0.58 -13.18
N ASP A 209 -2.79 -0.80 -11.88
CA ASP A 209 -3.91 -1.61 -11.36
C ASP A 209 -4.04 -3.00 -12.03
N GLY A 210 -2.90 -3.68 -12.24
CA GLY A 210 -2.83 -4.98 -12.90
C GLY A 210 -3.04 -4.95 -14.42
N GLN A 211 -3.31 -3.79 -15.01
CA GLN A 211 -3.45 -3.60 -16.45
C GLN A 211 -2.16 -3.08 -17.09
N GLN A 212 -1.78 -3.66 -18.23
CA GLN A 212 -0.67 -3.18 -19.06
C GLN A 212 -1.07 -1.90 -19.79
N LEU A 213 -0.30 -0.81 -19.61
CA LEU A 213 -0.58 0.48 -20.25
C LEU A 213 0.33 0.77 -21.45
N SER A 214 1.43 0.06 -21.58
CA SER A 214 2.36 0.17 -22.71
C SER A 214 2.78 -1.21 -23.19
N ASP A 215 2.93 -1.39 -24.51
CA ASP A 215 3.53 -2.60 -25.07
C ASP A 215 4.93 -2.83 -24.50
N TRP A 216 5.38 -4.08 -24.52
CA TRP A 216 6.77 -4.40 -24.16
C TRP A 216 7.72 -3.75 -25.16
N GLN A 217 8.64 -2.92 -24.67
CA GLN A 217 9.65 -2.25 -25.49
C GLN A 217 11.01 -2.87 -25.26
N ALA A 218 11.56 -3.50 -26.30
CA ALA A 218 12.89 -4.10 -26.26
C ALA A 218 13.99 -3.05 -26.45
N THR A 219 15.11 -3.19 -25.75
CA THR A 219 16.36 -2.49 -26.10
C THR A 219 17.03 -3.17 -27.30
N ASP A 220 18.00 -2.49 -27.90
CA ASP A 220 18.98 -3.19 -28.73
C ASP A 220 19.75 -4.22 -27.89
N SER A 221 20.12 -5.32 -28.54
CA SER A 221 20.97 -6.33 -27.93
C SER A 221 22.43 -5.88 -27.96
N LEU A 222 23.14 -6.07 -26.85
CA LEU A 222 24.56 -5.77 -26.72
C LEU A 222 25.29 -6.85 -25.94
N VAL A 223 26.62 -6.89 -26.03
CA VAL A 223 27.44 -7.83 -25.26
C VAL A 223 27.96 -7.14 -24.00
N ILE A 224 27.74 -7.75 -22.84
CA ILE A 224 28.40 -7.38 -21.57
C ILE A 224 29.51 -8.41 -21.31
N GLU A 225 30.74 -7.94 -21.13
CA GLU A 225 31.88 -8.80 -20.81
C GLU A 225 31.73 -9.44 -19.42
N ALA A 226 32.48 -10.52 -19.17
CA ALA A 226 32.49 -11.18 -17.86
C ALA A 226 32.99 -10.21 -16.76
N GLY A 227 32.21 -10.04 -15.69
CA GLY A 227 32.49 -9.13 -14.58
C GLY A 227 32.14 -7.66 -14.84
N ASP A 228 31.64 -7.32 -16.03
CA ASP A 228 31.29 -5.94 -16.40
C ASP A 228 29.82 -5.61 -16.09
N LYS A 229 29.54 -4.30 -16.07
CA LYS A 229 28.20 -3.74 -15.86
C LYS A 229 27.82 -2.82 -17.03
N TYR A 230 26.53 -2.74 -17.33
CA TYR A 230 26.00 -1.81 -18.33
C TYR A 230 24.73 -1.11 -17.84
N SER A 231 24.54 0.15 -18.25
CA SER A 231 23.33 0.93 -17.96
C SER A 231 22.53 1.15 -19.24
N PHE A 232 21.41 0.43 -19.38
CA PHE A 232 20.47 0.64 -20.47
C PHE A 232 19.68 1.93 -20.25
N GLN A 233 19.43 2.68 -21.33
CA GLN A 233 18.58 3.85 -21.34
C GLN A 233 17.42 3.63 -22.31
N GLN A 234 16.19 3.84 -21.84
CA GLN A 234 14.97 3.76 -22.63
C GLN A 234 14.01 4.89 -22.26
N ALA A 235 13.00 5.10 -23.09
CA ALA A 235 11.88 5.96 -22.77
C ALA A 235 10.58 5.31 -23.21
N ILE A 236 9.59 5.26 -22.32
CA ILE A 236 8.23 4.77 -22.61
C ILE A 236 7.28 5.94 -22.45
N SER A 237 6.43 6.18 -23.45
CA SER A 237 5.43 7.25 -23.37
C SER A 237 4.09 6.73 -22.86
N ILE A 238 3.49 7.44 -21.90
CA ILE A 238 2.16 7.14 -21.37
C ILE A 238 1.23 8.34 -21.64
N PHE A 239 0.09 8.08 -22.27
CA PHE A 239 -0.90 9.11 -22.55
C PHE A 239 -1.69 9.44 -21.28
N GLN A 240 -1.66 10.71 -20.86
CA GLN A 240 -2.43 11.26 -19.74
C GLN A 240 -2.37 10.40 -18.46
N PRO A 241 -1.19 10.16 -17.87
CA PRO A 241 -1.08 9.37 -16.66
C PRO A 241 -1.83 10.02 -15.48
N LEU A 242 -2.48 9.19 -14.66
CA LEU A 242 -3.09 9.64 -13.41
C LEU A 242 -1.98 10.03 -12.44
N LEU A 243 -2.08 11.24 -11.87
CA LEU A 243 -1.04 11.77 -11.00
C LEU A 243 -1.15 11.17 -9.61
N TRP A 244 -0.02 10.81 -9.01
CA TRP A 244 0.06 10.54 -7.59
C TRP A 244 -0.20 11.82 -6.80
N ASP A 245 -1.17 11.76 -5.88
CA ASP A 245 -1.53 12.84 -4.97
C ASP A 245 -1.83 12.27 -3.56
N ILE A 246 -1.99 13.15 -2.57
CA ILE A 246 -2.29 12.79 -1.18
C ILE A 246 -3.65 12.09 -1.07
N ASP A 247 -4.64 12.61 -1.79
CA ASP A 247 -6.02 12.10 -1.76
C ASP A 247 -6.22 10.95 -2.77
N HIS A 248 -5.43 10.96 -3.84
CA HIS A 248 -5.50 9.99 -4.94
C HIS A 248 -4.09 9.47 -5.28
N PRO A 249 -3.52 8.56 -4.46
CA PRO A 249 -2.16 8.07 -4.66
C PRO A 249 -2.11 7.01 -5.77
N HIS A 250 -2.19 7.44 -7.03
CA HIS A 250 -2.07 6.54 -8.19
C HIS A 250 -0.64 5.98 -8.29
N ILE A 251 -0.51 4.66 -8.15
CA ILE A 251 0.76 3.92 -8.15
C ILE A 251 0.86 3.06 -9.40
N TYR A 252 2.00 3.16 -10.08
CA TYR A 252 2.35 2.41 -11.29
C TYR A 252 3.45 1.40 -10.99
N GLN A 253 3.57 0.41 -11.87
CA GLN A 253 4.61 -0.61 -11.84
C GLN A 253 5.38 -0.58 -13.16
N LEU A 254 6.70 -0.47 -13.10
CA LEU A 254 7.56 -0.79 -14.24
C LEU A 254 7.98 -2.24 -14.11
N LYS A 255 7.58 -3.07 -15.08
CA LYS A 255 8.08 -4.45 -15.21
C LYS A 255 9.25 -4.46 -16.18
N THR A 256 10.38 -4.97 -15.74
CA THR A 256 11.60 -5.11 -16.55
C THR A 256 11.98 -6.57 -16.64
N ARG A 257 12.14 -7.06 -17.87
CA ARG A 257 12.61 -8.41 -18.19
C ARG A 257 13.99 -8.33 -18.80
N LEU A 258 14.92 -9.12 -18.31
CA LEU A 258 16.28 -9.22 -18.83
C LEU A 258 16.47 -10.55 -19.55
N TYR A 259 16.88 -10.46 -20.81
CA TYR A 259 17.17 -11.61 -21.64
C TYR A 259 18.68 -11.75 -21.81
N LYS A 260 19.18 -12.97 -21.61
CA LYS A 260 20.56 -13.41 -21.85
C LYS A 260 20.54 -14.44 -22.97
N ASN A 261 21.19 -14.13 -24.09
CA ASN A 261 21.21 -14.96 -25.29
C ASN A 261 19.79 -15.40 -25.76
N GLY A 262 18.80 -14.50 -25.63
CA GLY A 262 17.41 -14.76 -25.98
C GLY A 262 16.58 -15.52 -24.93
N ILE A 263 17.15 -15.85 -23.77
CA ILE A 263 16.46 -16.54 -22.67
C ILE A 263 16.19 -15.53 -21.55
N LEU A 264 14.96 -15.48 -21.04
CA LEU A 264 14.60 -14.66 -19.89
C LEU A 264 15.32 -15.20 -18.63
N VAL A 265 16.14 -14.36 -18.00
CA VAL A 265 16.95 -14.76 -16.83
C VAL A 265 16.61 -13.99 -15.55
N ASP A 266 16.15 -12.74 -15.68
CA ASP A 266 15.74 -11.89 -14.55
C ASP A 266 14.44 -11.13 -14.91
N GLU A 267 13.57 -10.92 -13.93
CA GLU A 267 12.36 -10.10 -14.02
C GLU A 267 12.18 -9.34 -12.70
N GLU A 268 12.05 -8.02 -12.77
CA GLU A 268 11.89 -7.13 -11.62
C GLU A 268 10.70 -6.19 -11.83
N GLU A 269 10.02 -5.87 -10.73
CA GLU A 269 8.93 -4.90 -10.70
C GLU A 269 9.32 -3.73 -9.79
N GLU A 270 9.37 -2.52 -10.36
CA GLU A 270 9.68 -1.29 -9.64
C GLU A 270 8.42 -0.42 -9.51
N THR A 271 8.09 -0.02 -8.28
CA THR A 271 6.92 0.81 -7.99
C THR A 271 7.24 2.30 -8.10
N PHE A 272 6.40 3.08 -8.79
CA PHE A 272 6.57 4.53 -8.93
C PHE A 272 5.22 5.27 -9.06
N GLY A 273 5.27 6.61 -9.14
CA GLY A 273 4.09 7.44 -9.38
C GLY A 273 4.42 8.75 -10.08
N TYR A 274 3.54 9.21 -10.97
CA TYR A 274 3.67 10.48 -11.68
C TYR A 274 3.24 11.62 -10.78
N ARG A 275 4.18 12.45 -10.31
CA ARG A 275 3.86 13.73 -9.67
C ARG A 275 4.95 14.73 -9.97
N TYR A 276 4.61 16.00 -9.92
CA TYR A 276 5.57 17.09 -10.01
C TYR A 276 5.36 18.07 -8.86
N MET A 277 6.45 18.73 -8.49
CA MET A 277 6.51 19.56 -7.29
C MET A 277 7.10 20.92 -7.65
N ASP A 278 6.60 21.95 -6.98
CA ASP A 278 7.17 23.30 -7.06
C ASP A 278 7.22 23.89 -5.64
N TRP A 279 8.21 24.76 -5.40
CA TRP A 279 8.34 25.45 -4.13
C TRP A 279 8.78 26.88 -4.36
N GLN A 280 7.86 27.80 -4.12
CA GLN A 280 8.05 29.22 -4.31
C GLN A 280 8.39 29.88 -2.97
N ALA A 281 9.44 30.70 -2.93
CA ALA A 281 9.92 31.30 -1.68
C ALA A 281 8.86 32.15 -0.96
N ASP A 282 7.98 32.80 -1.72
CA ASP A 282 6.90 33.68 -1.25
C ASP A 282 5.54 33.00 -1.10
N LYS A 283 5.37 31.78 -1.65
CA LYS A 283 4.07 31.07 -1.64
C LYS A 283 4.08 29.68 -1.02
N GLY A 284 5.25 29.15 -0.67
CA GLY A 284 5.37 27.81 -0.11
C GLY A 284 5.32 26.70 -1.18
N PHE A 285 4.76 25.55 -0.81
CA PHE A 285 4.85 24.31 -1.56
C PHE A 285 3.63 24.06 -2.45
N PHE A 286 3.87 23.42 -3.60
CA PHE A 286 2.86 23.01 -4.56
C PHE A 286 3.09 21.55 -4.98
N LEU A 287 2.02 20.76 -4.96
CA LEU A 287 1.99 19.40 -5.50
C LEU A 287 1.03 19.39 -6.69
N ASN A 288 1.49 18.89 -7.84
CA ASN A 288 0.69 18.84 -9.07
C ASN A 288 0.07 20.20 -9.46
N GLY A 289 0.78 21.30 -9.16
CA GLY A 289 0.34 22.67 -9.43
C GLY A 289 -0.66 23.24 -8.41
N ARG A 290 -1.12 22.43 -7.45
CA ARG A 290 -2.01 22.84 -6.36
C ARG A 290 -1.19 23.29 -5.15
N TRP A 291 -1.49 24.48 -4.63
CA TRP A 291 -0.90 24.95 -3.39
C TRP A 291 -1.27 24.03 -2.22
N LEU A 292 -0.29 23.68 -1.40
CA LEU A 292 -0.46 22.78 -0.28
C LEU A 292 0.39 23.25 0.91
N LYS A 293 -0.23 23.26 2.10
CA LYS A 293 0.51 23.38 3.35
C LYS A 293 0.97 22.01 3.82
N ILE A 294 2.21 21.91 4.27
CA ILE A 294 2.75 20.70 4.89
C ILE A 294 2.16 20.60 6.31
N HIS A 295 1.21 19.69 6.48
CA HIS A 295 0.61 19.31 7.76
C HIS A 295 1.32 18.06 8.23
N GLY A 296 2.52 18.26 8.77
CA GLY A 296 3.48 17.21 9.02
C GLY A 296 3.63 16.83 10.49
N VAL A 297 4.09 15.60 10.72
CA VAL A 297 4.56 15.14 12.03
C VAL A 297 5.92 14.45 11.93
N CYS A 298 6.74 14.59 12.96
CA CYS A 298 7.94 13.79 13.18
C CYS A 298 7.55 12.43 13.77
N LEU A 299 8.12 11.35 13.25
CA LEU A 299 7.95 10.00 13.77
C LEU A 299 9.31 9.31 13.97
N HIS A 300 9.53 8.79 15.17
CA HIS A 300 10.57 7.80 15.46
C HIS A 300 10.15 6.40 14.96
N HIS A 301 11.09 5.45 14.95
CA HIS A 301 10.87 4.13 14.36
C HIS A 301 10.13 3.14 15.27
N ASP A 302 10.16 3.31 16.60
CA ASP A 302 9.56 2.34 17.53
C ASP A 302 8.02 2.32 17.49
N TYR A 303 7.46 1.17 17.89
CA TYR A 303 6.02 0.90 17.96
C TYR A 303 5.58 0.57 19.39
N GLY A 304 6.08 1.30 20.38
CA GLY A 304 5.69 1.14 21.78
C GLY A 304 6.02 -0.27 22.30
N ALA A 305 5.00 -1.09 22.57
CA ALA A 305 5.22 -2.41 23.16
C ALA A 305 5.98 -3.41 22.28
N LEU A 306 6.06 -3.19 20.97
CA LEU A 306 6.91 -3.99 20.06
C LEU A 306 8.38 -3.56 20.12
N GLY A 307 8.69 -2.42 20.75
CA GLY A 307 10.01 -1.82 20.66
C GLY A 307 10.32 -1.42 19.23
N ALA A 308 11.54 -1.72 18.77
CA ALA A 308 12.00 -1.39 17.43
C ALA A 308 11.52 -2.36 16.34
N VAL A 309 10.87 -3.49 16.68
CA VAL A 309 10.44 -4.50 15.70
C VAL A 309 9.53 -3.87 14.64
N GLU A 310 10.04 -3.77 13.41
CA GLU A 310 9.27 -3.26 12.28
C GLU A 310 8.19 -4.26 11.89
N ASN A 311 6.95 -3.78 11.76
CA ASN A 311 5.80 -4.62 11.44
C ASN A 311 4.83 -3.86 10.53
N ARG A 312 4.44 -4.49 9.42
CA ARG A 312 3.56 -3.90 8.40
C ARG A 312 2.23 -3.40 8.98
N SER A 313 1.56 -4.19 9.81
CA SER A 313 0.26 -3.84 10.41
C SER A 313 0.39 -2.71 11.44
N ALA A 314 1.49 -2.66 12.20
CA ALA A 314 1.79 -1.55 13.11
C ALA A 314 2.09 -0.24 12.35
N ALA A 315 2.92 -0.31 11.30
CA ALA A 315 3.24 0.82 10.42
C ALA A 315 1.98 1.37 9.75
N GLU A 316 1.17 0.50 9.15
CA GLU A 316 -0.08 0.86 8.46
C GLU A 316 -1.08 1.53 9.40
N ARG A 317 -1.27 0.96 10.60
CA ARG A 317 -2.13 1.55 11.63
C ARG A 317 -1.65 2.95 12.03
N ARG A 318 -0.35 3.12 12.29
CA ARG A 318 0.23 4.40 12.70
C ARG A 318 0.03 5.46 11.61
N LEU A 319 0.36 5.14 10.36
CA LEU A 319 0.20 6.06 9.23
C LEU A 319 -1.27 6.40 8.98
N ARG A 320 -2.18 5.43 9.12
CA ARG A 320 -3.63 5.65 9.00
C ARG A 320 -4.10 6.63 10.06
N GLN A 321 -3.73 6.40 11.31
CA GLN A 321 -4.11 7.26 12.43
C GLN A 321 -3.60 8.70 12.27
N MET A 322 -2.41 8.89 11.70
CA MET A 322 -1.91 10.22 11.35
C MET A 322 -2.75 10.85 10.24
N LYS A 323 -3.06 10.11 9.17
CA LYS A 323 -3.89 10.61 8.06
C LYS A 323 -5.31 10.97 8.51
N GLU A 324 -5.92 10.19 9.40
CA GLU A 324 -7.22 10.47 10.04
C GLU A 324 -7.21 11.77 10.89
N MET A 325 -6.03 12.23 11.32
CA MET A 325 -5.85 13.52 12.00
C MET A 325 -5.80 14.70 11.01
N GLY A 326 -5.65 14.44 9.71
CA GLY A 326 -5.38 15.45 8.68
C GLY A 326 -3.90 15.63 8.33
N VAL A 327 -3.02 14.72 8.77
CA VAL A 327 -1.60 14.73 8.36
C VAL A 327 -1.49 14.39 6.88
N ASN A 328 -0.65 15.15 6.17
CA ASN A 328 -0.32 14.88 4.76
C ASN A 328 1.17 14.63 4.50
N ALA A 329 2.03 14.80 5.51
CA ALA A 329 3.45 14.58 5.41
C ALA A 329 4.05 13.99 6.69
N ILE A 330 5.11 13.19 6.56
CA ILE A 330 5.84 12.60 7.67
C ILE A 330 7.32 12.94 7.51
N ARG A 331 7.97 13.36 8.60
CA ARG A 331 9.42 13.43 8.70
C ARG A 331 9.91 12.21 9.48
N ILE A 332 10.82 11.45 8.89
CA ILE A 332 11.40 10.27 9.52
C ILE A 332 12.56 10.75 10.39
N THR A 333 12.33 10.89 11.69
CA THR A 333 13.27 11.56 12.61
C THR A 333 14.05 10.52 13.42
N HIS A 334 15.37 10.41 13.31
CA HIS A 334 16.31 11.14 12.45
C HIS A 334 17.22 10.16 11.69
N ASN A 335 16.59 9.27 10.94
CA ASN A 335 17.25 8.13 10.32
C ASN A 335 16.45 7.55 9.14
N PRO A 336 17.08 6.76 8.25
CA PRO A 336 16.37 6.09 7.17
C PRO A 336 15.18 5.25 7.65
N ALA A 337 14.09 5.30 6.88
CA ALA A 337 12.87 4.54 7.14
C ALA A 337 13.04 3.06 6.75
N SER A 338 12.13 2.20 7.21
CA SER A 338 12.02 0.85 6.66
C SER A 338 11.41 0.89 5.27
N SER A 339 11.73 -0.12 4.47
CA SER A 339 11.13 -0.27 3.14
C SER A 339 9.61 -0.47 3.23
N ILE A 340 9.12 -1.11 4.31
CA ILE A 340 7.68 -1.27 4.61
C ILE A 340 6.99 0.08 4.79
N LEU A 341 7.54 0.97 5.62
CA LEU A 341 6.94 2.27 5.90
C LEU A 341 6.87 3.14 4.64
N LEU A 342 7.94 3.17 3.85
CA LEU A 342 7.99 3.93 2.61
C LEU A 342 6.97 3.42 1.58
N ALA A 343 6.81 2.10 1.44
CA ALA A 343 5.82 1.52 0.55
C ALA A 343 4.39 1.84 0.99
N LEU A 344 4.11 1.79 2.30
CA LEU A 344 2.81 2.17 2.86
C LEU A 344 2.54 3.66 2.67
N ALA A 345 3.50 4.55 2.95
CA ALA A 345 3.33 5.99 2.75
C ALA A 345 2.99 6.35 1.30
N ALA A 346 3.66 5.72 0.32
CA ALA A 346 3.34 5.88 -1.10
C ALA A 346 1.91 5.45 -1.42
N LYS A 347 1.49 4.27 -0.96
CA LYS A 347 0.13 3.74 -1.18
C LYS A 347 -0.95 4.54 -0.46
N MET A 348 -0.61 5.15 0.67
CA MET A 348 -1.53 5.91 1.50
C MET A 348 -1.54 7.40 1.17
N GLY A 349 -0.74 7.89 0.21
CA GLY A 349 -0.70 9.31 -0.14
C GLY A 349 -0.17 10.19 0.98
N LEU A 350 0.96 9.83 1.57
CA LEU A 350 1.66 10.65 2.59
C LEU A 350 3.03 11.05 2.06
N LEU A 351 3.32 12.35 2.05
CA LEU A 351 4.63 12.86 1.67
C LEU A 351 5.68 12.47 2.73
N ILE A 352 6.92 12.21 2.31
CA ILE A 352 8.02 11.77 3.17
C ILE A 352 9.22 12.70 3.02
N GLN A 353 9.64 13.32 4.12
CA GLN A 353 11.02 13.77 4.30
C GLN A 353 11.79 12.62 4.96
N GLU A 354 12.63 11.94 4.18
CA GLU A 354 13.53 10.92 4.70
C GLU A 354 14.85 11.56 5.13
N GLU A 355 15.35 11.21 6.32
CA GLU A 355 16.49 11.88 6.94
C GLU A 355 17.62 10.90 7.19
N ALA A 356 18.83 11.25 6.74
CA ALA A 356 19.97 10.35 6.82
C ALA A 356 20.64 10.37 8.20
N PHE A 357 20.77 11.56 8.82
CA PHE A 357 21.71 11.77 9.91
C PHE A 357 21.12 12.63 11.05
N ASP A 358 21.35 12.19 12.29
CA ASP A 358 21.18 13.03 13.49
C ASP A 358 22.44 13.83 13.84
N THR A 359 23.60 13.41 13.35
CA THR A 359 24.91 14.05 13.62
C THR A 359 25.82 13.88 12.41
N TRP A 360 26.79 14.77 12.25
CA TRP A 360 27.96 14.52 11.39
C TRP A 360 29.14 14.06 12.27
N TYR A 361 30.35 14.47 11.92
CA TYR A 361 31.62 14.11 12.56
C TYR A 361 31.78 14.60 14.01
N GLY A 362 30.89 15.44 14.52
CA GLY A 362 30.94 15.92 15.90
C GLY A 362 30.47 14.88 16.92
N GLY A 363 29.46 14.08 16.56
CA GLY A 363 28.75 13.20 17.48
C GLY A 363 27.86 13.95 18.48
N LYS A 364 26.74 13.33 18.89
CA LYS A 364 25.88 13.80 19.99
C LYS A 364 25.96 12.88 21.22
N LYS A 365 26.32 11.60 21.02
CA LYS A 365 26.58 10.60 22.06
C LYS A 365 27.89 9.87 21.80
N GLU A 366 28.47 9.35 22.86
CA GLU A 366 29.80 8.70 22.84
C GLU A 366 29.91 7.58 21.80
N TYR A 367 28.85 6.78 21.65
CA TYR A 367 28.86 5.61 20.76
C TYR A 367 27.92 5.74 19.55
N ASP A 368 27.40 6.94 19.26
CA ASP A 368 26.54 7.16 18.09
C ASP A 368 27.32 7.11 16.77
N TYR A 369 26.63 7.46 15.68
CA TYR A 369 27.17 7.39 14.34
C TYR A 369 28.29 8.41 14.03
N GLY A 370 28.45 9.48 14.82
CA GLY A 370 29.40 10.55 14.52
C GLY A 370 30.86 10.07 14.44
N ARG A 371 31.21 9.07 15.25
CA ARG A 371 32.55 8.43 15.22
C ARG A 371 32.86 7.68 13.92
N PHE A 372 31.85 7.33 13.13
CA PHE A 372 31.98 6.64 11.85
C PHE A 372 31.83 7.57 10.66
N PHE A 373 31.26 8.76 10.84
CA PHE A 373 30.80 9.63 9.76
C PHE A 373 31.89 9.93 8.71
N GLU A 374 33.13 10.17 9.13
CA GLU A 374 34.31 10.35 8.27
C GLU A 374 35.32 9.19 8.35
N GLU A 375 34.91 8.04 8.88
CA GLU A 375 35.69 6.81 8.74
C GLU A 375 35.49 6.25 7.33
N GLU A 376 36.57 5.73 6.74
CA GLU A 376 36.54 5.12 5.42
C GLU A 376 35.54 3.95 5.40
N ALA A 377 34.64 3.95 4.41
CA ALA A 377 33.65 2.90 4.29
C ALA A 377 34.35 1.59 3.90
N THR A 378 34.29 0.59 4.77
CA THR A 378 34.89 -0.73 4.54
C THR A 378 33.92 -1.73 3.92
N HIS A 379 32.72 -1.28 3.51
CA HIS A 379 31.80 -2.10 2.75
C HIS A 379 32.46 -2.53 1.43
N PRO A 380 32.38 -3.82 1.01
CA PRO A 380 33.02 -4.29 -0.22
C PRO A 380 32.61 -3.55 -1.50
N GLU A 381 31.44 -2.91 -1.47
CA GLU A 381 30.86 -2.15 -2.59
C GLU A 381 30.95 -0.62 -2.42
N ALA A 382 31.68 -0.14 -1.42
CA ALA A 382 31.96 1.29 -1.29
C ALA A 382 32.90 1.76 -2.39
N LYS A 383 32.72 3.00 -2.90
CA LYS A 383 33.68 3.56 -3.85
C LYS A 383 34.96 3.91 -3.11
N ALA A 384 36.11 3.76 -3.78
CA ALA A 384 37.39 4.13 -3.19
C ALA A 384 37.40 5.60 -2.71
N GLY A 385 37.70 5.80 -1.43
CA GLY A 385 37.70 7.12 -0.79
C GLY A 385 36.33 7.61 -0.29
N ASP A 386 35.28 6.78 -0.36
CA ASP A 386 34.01 7.06 0.33
C ASP A 386 34.19 6.94 1.84
N PHE A 387 33.60 7.88 2.59
CA PHE A 387 33.35 7.68 4.02
C PHE A 387 32.04 6.89 4.23
N TRP A 388 31.81 6.36 5.43
CA TRP A 388 30.51 5.76 5.76
C TRP A 388 29.34 6.71 5.50
N SER A 389 29.51 8.01 5.77
CA SER A 389 28.48 9.01 5.44
C SER A 389 28.17 9.12 3.94
N ASP A 390 29.15 8.93 3.06
CA ASP A 390 28.91 8.90 1.61
C ASP A 390 28.14 7.64 1.22
N TYR A 391 28.61 6.48 1.71
CA TYR A 391 28.03 5.19 1.39
C TYR A 391 26.58 5.06 1.87
N ASP A 392 26.31 5.46 3.11
CA ASP A 392 24.99 5.32 3.72
C ASP A 392 23.97 6.28 3.10
N LEU A 393 24.38 7.54 2.83
CA LEU A 393 23.54 8.52 2.15
C LEU A 393 23.17 8.04 0.75
N ARG A 394 24.16 7.55 -0.02
CA ARG A 394 23.94 7.02 -1.36
C ARG A 394 22.96 5.84 -1.33
N THR A 395 23.17 4.88 -0.42
CA THR A 395 22.34 3.67 -0.31
C THR A 395 20.89 3.99 0.07
N MET A 396 20.67 4.94 0.99
CA MET A 396 19.33 5.43 1.34
C MET A 396 18.60 5.99 0.11
N ILE A 397 19.27 6.85 -0.67
CA ILE A 397 18.68 7.49 -1.84
C ILE A 397 18.46 6.49 -2.97
N GLU A 398 19.42 5.58 -3.22
CA GLU A 398 19.29 4.52 -4.22
C GLU A 398 18.05 3.66 -3.96
N ARG A 399 17.79 3.29 -2.70
CA ARG A 399 16.59 2.57 -2.29
C ARG A 399 15.30 3.36 -2.53
N GLY A 400 15.30 4.66 -2.23
CA GLY A 400 14.07 5.47 -2.22
C GLY A 400 13.76 6.28 -3.48
N LYS A 401 14.70 6.40 -4.44
CA LYS A 401 14.61 7.34 -5.58
C LYS A 401 13.37 7.20 -6.47
N ASN A 402 12.76 6.02 -6.55
CA ASN A 402 11.54 5.82 -7.35
C ASN A 402 10.24 5.98 -6.53
N ASN A 403 10.33 6.02 -5.19
CA ASN A 403 9.17 6.09 -4.33
C ASN A 403 8.49 7.48 -4.44
N PRO A 404 7.20 7.55 -4.83
CA PRO A 404 6.54 8.83 -5.07
C PRO A 404 6.26 9.64 -3.80
N ALA A 405 6.16 9.02 -2.63
CA ALA A 405 5.95 9.72 -1.38
C ALA A 405 7.16 10.58 -0.97
N ILE A 406 8.37 10.13 -1.27
CA ILE A 406 9.57 10.90 -0.89
C ILE A 406 9.64 12.16 -1.74
N PHE A 407 9.71 13.32 -1.07
CA PHE A 407 9.85 14.62 -1.70
C PHE A 407 11.06 15.41 -1.21
N MET A 408 11.65 15.00 -0.08
CA MET A 408 12.79 15.67 0.53
C MET A 408 13.82 14.68 1.07
N TRP A 409 15.10 15.02 0.88
CA TRP A 409 16.24 14.33 1.50
C TRP A 409 16.87 15.24 2.56
N SER A 410 16.80 14.85 3.83
CA SER A 410 17.43 15.62 4.91
C SER A 410 18.82 15.09 5.24
N LEU A 411 19.81 15.99 5.21
CA LEU A 411 21.23 15.67 5.43
C LEU A 411 21.67 15.82 6.89
N GLY A 412 20.76 16.19 7.79
CA GLY A 412 21.10 16.43 9.19
C GLY A 412 19.98 17.05 9.99
N ASN A 413 19.90 16.70 11.27
CA ASN A 413 19.06 17.37 12.26
C ASN A 413 19.90 17.97 13.39
N GLU A 414 19.76 19.26 13.67
CA GLU A 414 20.43 19.96 14.79
C GLU A 414 21.93 19.64 14.86
N VAL A 415 22.57 19.65 13.69
CA VAL A 415 23.99 19.33 13.52
C VAL A 415 24.80 20.53 13.97
N SER A 416 25.27 20.51 15.22
CA SER A 416 25.96 21.64 15.86
C SER A 416 27.23 22.09 15.11
N GLU A 417 27.91 21.15 14.48
CA GLU A 417 29.12 21.34 13.68
C GLU A 417 28.83 21.99 12.33
N ALA A 418 27.57 22.02 11.85
CA ALA A 418 27.15 22.70 10.63
C ALA A 418 27.07 24.24 10.82
N ASN A 419 28.18 24.83 11.28
CA ASN A 419 28.28 26.22 11.71
C ASN A 419 28.86 27.17 10.64
N GLY A 420 29.15 26.67 9.44
CA GLY A 420 29.66 27.46 8.31
C GLY A 420 31.18 27.72 8.34
N ASP A 421 31.93 26.99 9.15
CA ASP A 421 33.38 26.90 9.05
C ASP A 421 33.83 26.14 7.79
N ALA A 422 35.14 26.05 7.58
CA ALA A 422 35.70 25.42 6.38
C ALA A 422 35.39 23.92 6.28
N HIS A 423 35.33 23.21 7.43
CA HIS A 423 35.09 21.76 7.45
C HIS A 423 33.62 21.48 7.15
N SER A 424 32.70 22.11 7.85
CA SER A 424 31.26 21.95 7.62
C SER A 424 30.84 22.34 6.20
N LEU A 425 31.42 23.41 5.63
CA LEU A 425 31.20 23.79 4.23
C LEU A 425 31.75 22.77 3.23
N LYS A 426 32.87 22.10 3.56
CA LYS A 426 33.39 20.99 2.74
C LYS A 426 32.47 19.78 2.85
N THR A 427 32.01 19.46 4.05
CA THR A 427 31.11 18.33 4.34
C THR A 427 29.79 18.47 3.60
N ILE A 428 29.08 19.60 3.74
CA ILE A 428 27.79 19.78 3.06
C ILE A 428 27.93 19.72 1.53
N LYS A 429 28.99 20.31 0.95
CA LYS A 429 29.23 20.24 -0.49
C LYS A 429 29.49 18.82 -0.97
N ARG A 430 30.22 18.03 -0.19
CA ARG A 430 30.44 16.59 -0.45
C ARG A 430 29.11 15.84 -0.44
N LEU A 431 28.33 15.97 0.62
CA LEU A 431 27.03 15.28 0.75
C LEU A 431 26.07 15.68 -0.38
N LEU A 432 25.95 16.98 -0.69
CA LEU A 432 25.15 17.47 -1.82
C LEU A 432 25.61 16.88 -3.16
N GLY A 433 26.93 16.73 -3.35
CA GLY A 433 27.48 16.02 -4.51
C GLY A 433 26.98 14.58 -4.58
N ARG A 434 26.98 13.84 -3.45
CA ARG A 434 26.47 12.46 -3.39
C ARG A 434 24.97 12.34 -3.65
N VAL A 435 24.17 13.29 -3.18
CA VAL A 435 22.73 13.33 -3.52
C VAL A 435 22.57 13.46 -5.03
N LYS A 436 23.22 14.45 -5.64
CA LYS A 436 23.12 14.74 -7.08
C LYS A 436 23.67 13.65 -7.99
N GLU A 437 24.57 12.81 -7.49
CA GLU A 437 25.03 11.61 -8.20
C GLU A 437 23.91 10.57 -8.41
N VAL A 438 22.86 10.59 -7.57
CA VAL A 438 21.79 9.57 -7.57
C VAL A 438 20.42 10.16 -7.93
N ASP A 439 20.07 11.30 -7.35
CA ASP A 439 18.75 11.92 -7.48
C ASP A 439 18.82 13.46 -7.39
N ASP A 440 18.40 14.14 -8.47
CA ASP A 440 18.27 15.60 -8.53
C ASP A 440 16.80 16.04 -8.65
N SER A 441 15.84 15.12 -8.40
CA SER A 441 14.40 15.37 -8.56
C SER A 441 13.68 15.77 -7.26
N ARG A 442 14.38 15.75 -6.12
CA ARG A 442 13.83 16.02 -4.77
C ARG A 442 14.60 17.13 -4.07
N PHE A 443 13.94 17.82 -3.15
CA PHE A 443 14.57 18.93 -2.43
C PHE A 443 15.52 18.41 -1.34
N VAL A 444 16.75 18.91 -1.33
CA VAL A 444 17.72 18.63 -0.25
C VAL A 444 17.58 19.66 0.87
N THR A 445 17.54 19.19 2.11
CA THR A 445 17.27 20.01 3.30
C THR A 445 18.13 19.60 4.50
N MET A 446 18.03 20.36 5.59
CA MET A 446 18.46 20.03 6.95
C MET A 446 17.49 20.67 7.95
N GLY A 447 17.29 20.03 9.11
CA GLY A 447 16.61 20.65 10.25
C GLY A 447 17.59 21.40 11.14
N MET A 448 17.43 22.71 11.27
CA MET A 448 18.42 23.59 11.90
C MET A 448 17.80 24.39 13.05
N ASP A 449 18.18 24.09 14.29
CA ASP A 449 17.74 24.84 15.47
C ASP A 449 18.57 26.10 15.72
N GLN A 450 19.72 26.23 15.06
CA GLN A 450 20.60 27.39 15.20
C GLN A 450 19.87 28.72 14.90
N PHE A 451 18.82 28.67 14.06
CA PHE A 451 17.98 29.81 13.71
C PHE A 451 17.09 30.34 14.84
N ARG A 452 16.91 29.60 15.94
CA ARG A 452 16.10 30.07 17.10
C ARG A 452 16.89 30.98 18.05
N PHE A 453 18.21 30.98 17.97
CA PHE A 453 19.05 31.76 18.88
C PHE A 453 19.25 33.19 18.36
N GLY A 454 19.16 34.18 19.26
CA GLY A 454 19.31 35.58 18.90
C GLY A 454 18.27 35.99 17.84
N ASP A 455 18.71 36.65 16.78
CA ASP A 455 17.88 36.99 15.62
C ASP A 455 17.92 35.92 14.51
N GLY A 456 18.49 34.76 14.80
CA GLY A 456 18.68 33.62 13.90
C GLY A 456 19.86 33.74 12.93
N SER A 457 20.60 34.84 12.92
CA SER A 457 21.78 35.00 12.05
C SER A 457 23.01 34.26 12.59
N GLY A 458 23.92 33.87 11.70
CA GLY A 458 25.15 33.17 12.09
C GLY A 458 25.85 32.47 10.93
N GLY A 459 26.97 31.81 11.23
CA GLY A 459 27.74 31.10 10.21
C GLY A 459 26.96 29.96 9.54
N HIS A 460 26.01 29.35 10.24
CA HIS A 460 25.10 28.32 9.73
C HIS A 460 24.25 28.79 8.53
N GLU A 461 24.06 30.10 8.34
CA GLU A 461 23.40 30.65 7.14
C GLU A 461 24.16 30.26 5.86
N LYS A 462 25.49 30.12 5.91
CA LYS A 462 26.30 29.67 4.77
C LYS A 462 26.06 28.21 4.38
N ILE A 463 25.61 27.38 5.34
CA ILE A 463 25.20 26.00 5.07
C ILE A 463 23.82 26.01 4.43
N ALA A 464 22.89 26.77 5.02
CA ALA A 464 21.53 26.93 4.51
C ALA A 464 21.48 27.50 3.08
N ASP A 465 22.41 28.38 2.70
CA ASP A 465 22.56 28.92 1.34
C ASP A 465 22.82 27.84 0.27
N LEU A 466 23.28 26.64 0.66
CA LEU A 466 23.58 25.54 -0.25
C LEU A 466 22.44 24.51 -0.36
N LEU A 467 21.45 24.59 0.52
CA LEU A 467 20.30 23.69 0.53
C LEU A 467 19.24 24.14 -0.48
N ASP A 468 18.42 23.21 -0.95
CA ASP A 468 17.27 23.59 -1.77
C ASP A 468 16.23 24.32 -0.91
N VAL A 469 15.92 23.75 0.25
CA VAL A 469 14.94 24.27 1.19
C VAL A 469 15.53 24.25 2.59
N VAL A 470 15.18 25.23 3.43
CA VAL A 470 15.78 25.44 4.74
C VAL A 470 14.76 25.09 5.82
N GLY A 471 15.06 24.02 6.57
CA GLY A 471 14.25 23.56 7.70
C GLY A 471 14.60 24.29 8.98
N LEU A 472 13.59 24.91 9.58
CA LEU A 472 13.71 25.63 10.84
C LEU A 472 13.19 24.79 12.00
N ASN A 473 14.05 24.43 12.96
CA ASN A 473 13.61 23.83 14.22
C ASN A 473 13.28 24.95 15.21
N TYR A 474 12.05 25.00 15.72
CA TYR A 474 11.60 25.87 16.82
C TYR A 474 11.91 27.37 16.66
N SER A 475 11.99 27.87 15.42
CA SER A 475 12.48 29.22 15.11
C SER A 475 11.36 30.19 14.71
N GLU A 476 10.13 29.95 15.15
CA GLU A 476 8.97 30.73 14.68
C GLU A 476 9.09 32.23 14.98
N ASP A 477 9.82 32.58 16.04
CA ASP A 477 10.02 33.97 16.47
C ASP A 477 10.96 34.75 15.54
N ASN A 478 11.79 34.06 14.74
CA ASN A 478 12.81 34.67 13.87
C ASN A 478 12.46 34.62 12.38
N ILE A 479 11.31 34.05 11.98
CA ILE A 479 10.92 33.88 10.57
C ILE A 479 10.97 35.22 9.81
N ASP A 480 10.45 36.31 10.38
CA ASP A 480 10.44 37.63 9.71
C ASP A 480 11.86 38.18 9.48
N ALA A 481 12.74 38.03 10.48
CA ALA A 481 14.12 38.48 10.38
C ALA A 481 14.89 37.67 9.33
N ILE A 482 14.70 36.35 9.32
CA ILE A 482 15.29 35.43 8.35
C ILE A 482 14.78 35.75 6.94
N ARG A 483 13.47 35.87 6.75
CA ARG A 483 12.85 36.20 5.45
C ARG A 483 13.35 37.53 4.90
N LYS A 484 13.53 38.53 5.76
CA LYS A 484 14.07 39.84 5.36
C LYS A 484 15.52 39.76 4.89
N ARG A 485 16.36 38.94 5.53
CA ARG A 485 17.77 38.73 5.12
C ARG A 485 17.87 37.85 3.88
N HIS A 486 17.02 36.82 3.80
CA HIS A 486 17.06 35.76 2.79
C HIS A 486 15.73 35.63 2.04
N PRO A 487 15.34 36.63 1.22
CA PRO A 487 14.03 36.65 0.56
C PRO A 487 13.81 35.48 -0.41
N LYS A 488 14.89 34.84 -0.88
CA LYS A 488 14.85 33.72 -1.83
C LYS A 488 14.82 32.33 -1.17
N TRP A 489 15.08 32.23 0.14
CA TRP A 489 15.06 30.94 0.80
C TRP A 489 13.65 30.34 0.82
N ARG A 490 13.57 29.04 0.64
CA ARG A 490 12.33 28.27 0.72
C ARG A 490 12.25 27.71 2.13
N LEU A 491 11.31 28.20 2.94
CA LEU A 491 11.27 27.97 4.39
C LEU A 491 10.12 27.04 4.79
N TYR A 492 10.37 26.19 5.79
CA TYR A 492 9.37 25.39 6.49
C TYR A 492 9.85 25.06 7.90
N GLY A 493 8.95 24.56 8.73
CA GLY A 493 9.27 24.06 10.07
C GLY A 493 9.65 22.60 10.02
N SER A 494 10.94 22.29 10.11
CA SER A 494 11.41 20.90 10.17
C SER A 494 11.12 20.25 11.53
N GLU A 495 10.95 21.05 12.58
CA GLU A 495 10.56 20.58 13.90
C GLU A 495 9.86 21.71 14.67
N THR A 496 8.61 21.49 15.12
CA THR A 496 7.80 22.52 15.77
C THR A 496 7.06 22.01 17.01
N SER A 497 6.53 22.96 17.78
CA SER A 497 5.80 22.74 19.03
C SER A 497 6.64 22.12 20.15
N SER A 498 6.85 20.80 20.14
CA SER A 498 7.37 20.05 21.30
C SER A 498 6.57 20.32 22.59
N ALA A 499 5.25 20.51 22.47
CA ALA A 499 4.34 20.52 23.60
C ALA A 499 4.33 19.13 24.28
N THR A 500 4.27 19.09 25.60
CA THR A 500 4.37 17.85 26.38
C THR A 500 3.04 17.55 27.05
N ARG A 501 2.51 16.33 26.89
CA ARG A 501 1.15 15.93 27.27
C ARG A 501 1.14 14.50 27.81
N THR A 502 0.37 14.26 28.86
CA THR A 502 0.01 12.92 29.33
C THR A 502 -1.48 12.73 29.11
N ARG A 503 -1.87 11.67 28.39
CA ARG A 503 -3.26 11.38 28.05
C ARG A 503 -4.16 11.46 29.29
N ASP A 504 -5.22 12.26 29.20
CA ASP A 504 -6.23 12.46 30.24
C ASP A 504 -5.73 12.98 31.60
N SER A 505 -4.51 13.53 31.68
CA SER A 505 -4.02 14.24 32.87
C SER A 505 -4.26 15.74 32.72
N TYR A 506 -4.81 16.43 33.72
CA TYR A 506 -5.23 17.82 33.56
C TYR A 506 -4.65 18.71 34.66
N PHE A 507 -3.98 19.82 34.28
CA PHE A 507 -3.32 20.71 35.23
C PHE A 507 -3.40 22.19 34.82
N ARG A 508 -3.96 23.01 35.72
CA ARG A 508 -3.94 24.49 35.73
C ARG A 508 -4.11 25.11 34.33
N PRO A 509 -5.29 24.94 33.70
CA PRO A 509 -5.57 25.35 32.31
C PRO A 509 -5.64 26.87 32.09
N ASP A 510 -5.52 27.67 33.16
CA ASP A 510 -5.61 29.13 33.15
C ASP A 510 -4.38 29.81 32.53
N LYS A 511 -3.29 29.08 32.33
CA LYS A 511 -2.07 29.60 31.70
C LYS A 511 -1.21 28.51 31.08
N GLU A 512 -0.20 28.96 30.34
CA GLU A 512 0.89 28.14 29.81
C GLU A 512 1.94 27.79 30.90
N TRP A 513 2.51 26.60 30.80
CA TRP A 513 3.58 26.08 31.64
C TRP A 513 4.79 25.67 30.80
N VAL A 514 5.95 26.15 31.23
CA VAL A 514 7.19 26.08 30.45
C VAL A 514 8.21 25.22 31.19
N GLY A 515 8.50 24.03 30.65
CA GLY A 515 9.47 23.10 31.23
C GLY A 515 9.14 22.68 32.67
N ASP A 516 7.87 22.74 33.07
CA ASP A 516 7.46 22.51 34.45
C ASP A 516 7.49 21.02 34.79
N ASN A 517 8.46 20.63 35.62
CA ASN A 517 8.70 19.25 36.04
C ASN A 517 8.64 19.08 37.57
N ARG A 518 8.03 20.04 38.29
CA ARG A 518 7.97 20.05 39.76
C ARG A 518 7.26 18.81 40.31
N ARG A 519 7.57 18.42 41.55
CA ARG A 519 6.95 17.26 42.22
C ARG A 519 5.42 17.24 42.22
N VAL A 520 4.77 18.41 42.25
CA VAL A 520 3.30 18.54 42.20
C VAL A 520 2.69 17.97 40.91
N ARG A 521 3.49 17.88 39.84
CA ARG A 521 3.13 17.32 38.52
C ARG A 521 3.03 15.81 38.51
N ASN A 522 3.65 15.13 39.48
CA ASN A 522 3.60 13.67 39.62
C ASN A 522 3.98 12.91 38.33
N PHE A 523 4.97 13.43 37.59
CA PHE A 523 5.44 12.87 36.33
C PHE A 523 4.37 12.83 35.23
N GLU A 524 3.46 13.80 35.21
CA GLU A 524 2.43 13.93 34.19
C GLU A 524 2.34 15.37 33.68
N GLN A 525 2.08 15.50 32.37
CA GLN A 525 1.93 16.76 31.67
C GLN A 525 0.47 16.96 31.24
N SER A 526 0.01 18.21 31.17
CA SER A 526 -1.41 18.52 31.00
C SER A 526 -1.91 18.29 29.58
N ASP A 527 -2.97 17.50 29.45
CA ASP A 527 -3.72 17.23 28.22
C ASP A 527 -4.71 18.34 27.84
N TYR A 528 -4.59 19.51 28.48
CA TYR A 528 -5.13 20.76 27.91
C TYR A 528 -4.21 21.34 26.81
N GLY A 529 -3.03 20.76 26.58
CA GLY A 529 -2.05 21.25 25.62
C GLY A 529 -1.31 22.52 26.08
N ASN A 530 -1.38 22.86 27.36
CA ASN A 530 -0.80 24.08 27.94
C ASN A 530 0.61 23.88 28.54
N ASP A 531 1.18 22.68 28.46
CA ASP A 531 2.56 22.39 28.83
C ASP A 531 3.45 22.27 27.59
N ARG A 532 4.61 22.92 27.63
CA ARG A 532 5.61 22.80 26.56
C ARG A 532 7.02 22.92 27.11
N VAL A 533 8.01 22.56 26.30
CA VAL A 533 9.43 22.71 26.63
C VAL A 533 9.92 24.15 26.50
N PRO A 534 11.01 24.57 27.17
CA PRO A 534 11.49 25.96 27.12
C PRO A 534 11.75 26.52 25.71
N TRP A 535 12.22 25.69 24.78
CA TRP A 535 12.46 26.06 23.39
C TRP A 535 11.24 25.94 22.48
N GLY A 536 10.20 25.25 22.94
CA GLY A 536 9.02 24.92 22.15
C GLY A 536 7.88 25.92 22.29
N LYS A 537 6.77 25.57 21.64
CA LYS A 537 5.50 26.30 21.64
C LYS A 537 4.33 25.33 21.85
N THR A 538 3.22 25.82 22.38
CA THR A 538 1.97 25.03 22.38
C THR A 538 1.53 24.71 20.95
N ALA A 539 0.70 23.67 20.77
CA ALA A 539 0.16 23.32 19.46
C ALA A 539 -0.55 24.52 18.78
N THR A 540 -1.27 25.32 19.57
CA THR A 540 -1.91 26.55 19.09
C THR A 540 -0.90 27.59 18.64
N ALA A 541 0.14 27.87 19.41
CA ALA A 541 1.10 28.91 19.08
C ALA A 541 1.95 28.57 17.83
N SER A 542 2.42 27.32 17.70
CA SER A 542 3.15 26.88 16.51
C SER A 542 2.25 26.84 15.28
N TRP A 543 0.99 26.39 15.39
CA TRP A 543 0.04 26.43 14.28
C TRP A 543 -0.35 27.85 13.88
N ILE A 544 -0.46 28.82 14.79
CA ILE A 544 -0.76 30.21 14.41
C ILE A 544 0.40 30.83 13.64
N ALA A 545 1.63 30.67 14.13
CA ALA A 545 2.84 31.09 13.39
C ALA A 545 2.94 30.38 12.04
N ASP A 546 2.54 29.11 12.04
CA ASP A 546 2.14 28.24 10.96
C ASP A 546 1.29 28.90 9.87
N ARG A 547 -0.01 28.80 10.13
CA ARG A 547 -1.17 29.21 9.35
C ARG A 547 -1.09 30.62 8.81
N ASN A 548 -0.61 31.59 9.58
CA ASN A 548 -0.68 33.01 9.21
C ASN A 548 0.31 33.41 8.11
N ARG A 549 1.14 32.48 7.64
CA ARG A 549 2.15 32.72 6.60
C ARG A 549 1.90 31.85 5.37
N LEU A 550 1.94 32.50 4.21
CA LEU A 550 1.93 31.80 2.91
C LEU A 550 3.36 31.45 2.47
N ASP A 551 4.34 32.27 2.85
CA ASP A 551 5.77 32.11 2.56
C ASP A 551 6.49 31.11 3.48
N TYR A 552 5.73 30.35 4.27
CA TYR A 552 6.21 29.28 5.13
C TYR A 552 5.39 28.04 4.83
N ALA A 553 6.04 27.03 4.23
CA ALA A 553 5.35 25.98 3.49
C ALA A 553 4.57 25.00 4.39
N GLY A 554 4.79 25.01 5.70
CA GLY A 554 4.18 24.07 6.63
C GLY A 554 5.12 23.73 7.78
N GLN A 555 4.79 22.69 8.52
CA GLN A 555 5.54 22.24 9.69
C GLN A 555 5.55 20.73 9.86
N PHE A 556 6.54 20.21 10.58
CA PHE A 556 6.57 18.86 11.15
C PHE A 556 6.58 18.96 12.68
N ILE A 557 5.48 18.55 13.31
CA ILE A 557 5.29 18.63 14.76
C ILE A 557 6.14 17.57 15.46
N TRP A 558 6.82 17.96 16.55
CA TRP A 558 7.45 17.04 17.49
C TRP A 558 6.45 16.64 18.62
N THR A 559 5.87 15.45 18.63
CA THR A 559 5.87 14.36 17.62
C THR A 559 4.44 13.92 17.29
N GLY A 560 4.27 13.11 16.24
CA GLY A 560 2.97 12.48 15.93
C GLY A 560 2.56 11.47 16.99
N VAL A 561 3.47 10.59 17.39
CA VAL A 561 3.25 9.56 18.41
C VAL A 561 4.35 9.66 19.47
N ASP A 562 4.02 9.38 20.73
CA ASP A 562 5.02 9.18 21.78
C ASP A 562 5.94 8.02 21.37
N TYR A 563 7.15 8.03 21.89
CA TYR A 563 8.20 7.05 21.59
C TYR A 563 8.91 6.67 22.88
N ILE A 564 9.57 5.51 22.91
CA ILE A 564 10.35 5.11 24.09
C ILE A 564 11.59 6.00 24.17
N GLY A 565 11.95 6.40 25.39
CA GLY A 565 12.99 7.39 25.60
C GLY A 565 12.51 8.84 25.54
N GLU A 566 13.50 9.73 25.55
CA GLU A 566 13.44 11.20 25.66
C GLU A 566 12.31 11.82 26.53
N PRO A 567 12.24 11.48 27.83
CA PRO A 567 11.15 11.86 28.75
C PRO A 567 11.31 13.28 29.33
N THR A 568 11.60 14.25 28.47
CA THR A 568 11.50 15.69 28.76
C THR A 568 10.08 16.02 29.22
N PRO A 569 9.87 16.81 30.30
CA PRO A 569 10.83 17.67 31.00
C PRO A 569 11.62 17.02 32.15
N TRP A 570 11.58 15.69 32.29
CA TRP A 570 12.40 14.92 33.24
C TRP A 570 13.61 14.26 32.56
N HIS A 571 14.08 14.84 31.46
CA HIS A 571 15.23 14.35 30.69
C HIS A 571 16.46 14.13 31.57
N ASN A 572 17.05 12.94 31.49
CA ASN A 572 18.20 12.42 32.25
C ASN A 572 18.12 12.56 33.78
N GLN A 573 16.93 12.78 34.35
CA GLN A 573 16.66 12.60 35.77
C GLN A 573 16.44 11.11 36.07
N ASN A 574 17.52 10.32 36.00
CA ASN A 574 17.45 8.86 35.91
C ASN A 574 16.83 8.15 37.14
N ASP A 575 16.84 8.78 38.31
CA ASP A 575 16.18 8.26 39.51
C ASP A 575 14.64 8.41 39.47
N MET A 576 14.10 9.13 38.48
CA MET A 576 12.66 9.29 38.27
C MET A 576 12.12 8.15 37.41
N PRO A 577 10.83 7.78 37.55
CA PRO A 577 10.28 6.58 36.91
C PRO A 577 10.00 6.73 35.40
N VAL A 578 10.26 7.89 34.82
CA VAL A 578 9.93 8.21 33.43
C VAL A 578 10.85 7.49 32.45
N LYS A 579 10.28 6.94 31.37
CA LYS A 579 11.02 6.12 30.38
C LYS A 579 10.59 6.31 28.93
N SER A 580 9.57 7.12 28.67
CA SER A 580 9.05 7.38 27.32
C SER A 580 8.52 8.81 27.23
N SER A 581 8.40 9.31 26.01
CA SER A 581 8.21 10.73 25.74
C SER A 581 6.79 11.22 26.04
N TYR A 582 6.66 12.54 26.16
CA TYR A 582 5.39 13.25 26.36
C TYR A 582 4.96 14.03 25.12
N PHE A 583 5.75 14.00 24.04
CA PHE A 583 5.62 14.90 22.90
C PHE A 583 4.50 14.52 21.93
N GLY A 584 4.12 13.26 21.91
CA GLY A 584 3.19 12.69 20.95
C GLY A 584 1.79 13.29 21.06
N LEU A 585 1.15 13.43 19.90
CA LEU A 585 -0.30 13.66 19.79
C LEU A 585 -1.10 12.39 20.12
N VAL A 586 -0.47 11.23 19.95
CA VAL A 586 -0.95 9.91 20.31
C VAL A 586 0.05 9.30 21.30
N ASP A 587 -0.43 8.54 22.30
CA ASP A 587 0.46 7.82 23.22
C ASP A 587 1.07 6.55 22.58
N THR A 588 2.03 5.90 23.27
CA THR A 588 2.71 4.68 22.76
C THR A 588 1.77 3.48 22.60
N ALA A 589 0.58 3.51 23.21
CA ALA A 589 -0.46 2.49 23.07
C ALA A 589 -1.38 2.76 21.85
N GLY A 590 -1.13 3.83 21.10
CA GLY A 590 -1.93 4.22 19.95
C GLY A 590 -3.24 4.93 20.34
N ILE A 591 -3.36 5.43 21.58
CA ILE A 591 -4.56 6.13 22.05
C ILE A 591 -4.34 7.65 21.88
N PRO A 592 -5.22 8.37 21.15
CA PRO A 592 -5.10 9.81 20.98
C PRO A 592 -5.15 10.58 22.30
N LYS A 593 -4.33 11.64 22.38
CA LYS A 593 -4.43 12.71 23.40
C LYS A 593 -5.36 13.81 22.88
N ASN A 594 -5.75 14.78 23.71
CA ASN A 594 -6.75 15.79 23.28
C ASN A 594 -6.25 16.67 22.13
N ASP A 595 -4.95 16.96 22.05
CA ASP A 595 -4.39 17.77 20.97
C ASP A 595 -4.43 17.06 19.59
N TYR A 596 -4.65 15.74 19.54
CA TYR A 596 -4.98 15.06 18.27
C TYR A 596 -6.22 15.68 17.62
N TYR A 597 -7.27 15.88 18.43
CA TYR A 597 -8.54 16.47 17.98
C TYR A 597 -8.44 17.98 17.78
N PHE A 598 -7.49 18.65 18.46
CA PHE A 598 -7.10 20.01 18.08
C PHE A 598 -6.64 20.02 16.62
N TYR A 599 -5.61 19.26 16.24
CA TYR A 599 -5.11 19.29 14.85
C TYR A 599 -6.16 18.81 13.84
N GLN A 600 -6.95 17.79 14.19
CA GLN A 600 -8.07 17.34 13.35
C GLN A 600 -9.07 18.48 13.06
N SER A 601 -9.40 19.30 14.07
CA SER A 601 -10.27 20.47 13.87
C SER A 601 -9.66 21.59 13.03
N GLN A 602 -8.33 21.63 12.90
CA GLN A 602 -7.61 22.66 12.16
C GLN A 602 -7.27 22.24 10.73
N TRP A 603 -7.03 20.95 10.49
CA TRP A 603 -6.48 20.42 9.25
C TRP A 603 -7.52 19.71 8.37
N LEU A 604 -8.64 19.27 8.94
CA LEU A 604 -9.76 18.72 8.18
C LEU A 604 -10.87 19.74 8.05
N ASP A 605 -11.29 19.98 6.81
CA ASP A 605 -12.47 20.78 6.53
C ASP A 605 -13.75 20.09 7.01
N LEU A 606 -14.76 20.91 7.35
CA LEU A 606 -16.07 20.44 7.81
C LEU A 606 -16.71 19.42 6.85
N ASP A 607 -16.58 19.65 5.54
CA ASP A 607 -17.17 18.81 4.50
C ASP A 607 -16.41 17.49 4.30
N GLN A 608 -15.16 17.41 4.77
CA GLN A 608 -14.36 16.19 4.72
C GLN A 608 -14.64 15.30 5.95
N TYR A 609 -14.65 15.91 7.13
CA TYR A 609 -14.82 15.18 8.39
C TYR A 609 -15.42 16.10 9.48
N PRO A 610 -16.75 16.18 9.63
CA PRO A 610 -17.36 16.99 10.67
C PRO A 610 -17.07 16.38 12.05
N MET A 611 -16.49 17.18 12.95
CA MET A 611 -16.06 16.68 14.25
C MET A 611 -16.30 17.66 15.39
N VAL A 612 -16.45 17.11 16.59
CA VAL A 612 -16.53 17.83 17.85
C VAL A 612 -15.93 16.94 18.94
N HIS A 613 -15.11 17.50 19.83
CA HIS A 613 -14.42 16.75 20.88
C HIS A 613 -14.37 17.54 22.18
N ILE A 614 -14.85 16.96 23.28
CA ILE A 614 -14.91 17.56 24.62
C ILE A 614 -13.68 17.18 25.44
N LEU A 615 -13.12 18.17 26.14
CA LEU A 615 -12.21 17.95 27.27
C LEU A 615 -12.57 18.88 28.46
N PRO A 616 -12.28 18.49 29.72
CA PRO A 616 -11.70 17.23 30.18
C PRO A 616 -12.75 16.13 30.41
N HIS A 617 -12.36 15.01 31.04
CA HIS A 617 -13.30 14.01 31.58
C HIS A 617 -14.26 14.63 32.63
N TRP A 618 -15.37 13.95 32.98
CA TRP A 618 -16.38 14.47 33.91
C TRP A 618 -16.48 13.73 35.27
N ASN A 619 -15.35 13.27 35.80
CA ASN A 619 -15.25 12.65 37.14
C ASN A 619 -14.46 13.53 38.12
N TRP A 620 -15.18 14.38 38.86
CA TRP A 620 -14.58 15.37 39.77
C TRP A 620 -15.03 15.24 41.23
N GLU A 621 -15.88 14.27 41.54
CA GLU A 621 -16.19 13.88 42.92
C GLU A 621 -14.95 13.25 43.55
N ILE A 622 -14.38 13.90 44.57
CA ILE A 622 -13.38 13.30 45.46
C ILE A 622 -12.00 13.07 44.79
N HIS A 623 -11.29 14.16 44.43
CA HIS A 623 -9.87 14.02 44.08
C HIS A 623 -9.03 15.29 44.28
N LYS A 624 -7.73 15.11 44.59
CA LYS A 624 -6.75 16.23 44.66
C LYS A 624 -6.59 16.96 43.31
N SER A 625 -6.90 16.30 42.20
CA SER A 625 -6.82 16.86 40.84
C SER A 625 -7.89 17.92 40.57
N TYR A 626 -9.04 17.89 41.25
CA TYR A 626 -10.07 18.94 41.12
C TYR A 626 -9.48 20.34 41.40
N GLN A 627 -8.75 20.47 42.50
CA GLN A 627 -8.09 21.72 42.91
C GLN A 627 -6.98 22.17 41.96
N GLN A 628 -6.50 21.29 41.08
CA GLN A 628 -5.52 21.62 40.05
C GLN A 628 -6.18 22.16 38.78
N VAL A 629 -7.48 21.94 38.57
CA VAL A 629 -8.17 22.29 37.32
C VAL A 629 -9.15 23.44 37.48
N VAL A 630 -9.89 23.50 38.58
CA VAL A 630 -10.91 24.53 38.76
C VAL A 630 -10.33 25.93 38.85
N ASP A 631 -11.14 26.90 38.41
CA ASP A 631 -10.84 28.30 38.61
C ASP A 631 -11.14 28.76 40.05
N LYS A 632 -10.99 30.07 40.30
CA LYS A 632 -11.22 30.69 41.61
C LYS A 632 -12.66 30.60 42.12
N TYR A 633 -13.63 30.30 41.24
CA TYR A 633 -15.05 30.14 41.58
C TYR A 633 -15.43 28.68 41.81
N GLY A 634 -14.52 27.74 41.53
CA GLY A 634 -14.78 26.31 41.57
C GLY A 634 -15.35 25.76 40.26
N ASP A 635 -15.33 26.54 39.18
CA ASP A 635 -15.83 26.09 37.88
C ASP A 635 -14.71 25.39 37.08
N ILE A 636 -15.10 24.36 36.33
CA ILE A 636 -14.23 23.60 35.44
C ILE A 636 -14.28 24.23 34.04
N PRO A 637 -13.13 24.59 33.43
CA PRO A 637 -13.07 24.94 32.01
C PRO A 637 -13.27 23.72 31.12
N VAL A 638 -14.48 23.54 30.61
CA VAL A 638 -14.78 22.57 29.55
C VAL A 638 -14.46 23.21 28.21
N ARG A 639 -13.50 22.64 27.47
CA ARG A 639 -13.14 23.06 26.12
C ARG A 639 -13.67 22.08 25.09
N VAL A 640 -13.99 22.62 23.92
CA VAL A 640 -14.43 21.84 22.77
C VAL A 640 -13.62 22.24 21.55
N TYR A 641 -12.96 21.25 20.94
CA TYR A 641 -12.38 21.37 19.59
C TYR A 641 -13.43 20.98 18.56
N SER A 642 -13.58 21.75 17.49
CA SER A 642 -14.50 21.46 16.40
C SER A 642 -14.15 22.29 15.17
N ASN A 643 -14.35 21.72 13.98
CA ASN A 643 -14.30 22.45 12.71
C ASN A 643 -15.67 23.01 12.28
N ALA A 644 -16.74 22.73 13.04
CA ALA A 644 -18.08 23.25 12.81
C ALA A 644 -18.20 24.74 13.17
N ARG A 645 -19.26 25.39 12.70
CA ARG A 645 -19.47 26.84 12.88
C ARG A 645 -19.77 27.20 14.34
N SER A 646 -20.59 26.40 15.01
CA SER A 646 -21.01 26.63 16.39
C SER A 646 -21.21 25.32 17.13
N VAL A 647 -21.10 25.37 18.45
CA VAL A 647 -21.32 24.22 19.32
C VAL A 647 -22.23 24.64 20.47
N GLU A 648 -23.21 23.80 20.79
CA GLU A 648 -24.03 23.92 21.99
C GLU A 648 -23.69 22.80 22.98
N LEU A 649 -23.33 23.20 24.19
CA LEU A 649 -22.98 22.29 25.27
C LEU A 649 -24.19 22.10 26.19
N PHE A 650 -24.51 20.85 26.51
CA PHE A 650 -25.56 20.46 27.44
C PHE A 650 -24.95 19.78 28.65
N LEU A 651 -25.46 20.11 29.85
CA LEU A 651 -25.17 19.40 31.10
C LEU A 651 -26.49 18.81 31.61
N ASN A 652 -26.58 17.49 31.68
CA ASN A 652 -27.78 16.76 32.10
C ASN A 652 -29.04 17.18 31.32
N GLY A 653 -28.91 17.29 29.99
CA GLY A 653 -29.98 17.70 29.09
C GLY A 653 -30.31 19.20 29.11
N LYS A 654 -29.69 19.99 30.00
CA LYS A 654 -29.89 21.45 30.06
C LYS A 654 -28.78 22.18 29.30
N SER A 655 -29.16 22.99 28.31
CA SER A 655 -28.22 23.82 27.55
C SER A 655 -27.44 24.75 28.49
N GLN A 656 -26.13 24.80 28.29
CA GLN A 656 -25.17 25.73 28.91
C GLN A 656 -24.84 26.90 27.96
N GLY A 657 -25.62 27.03 26.89
CA GLY A 657 -25.47 28.08 25.87
C GLY A 657 -24.68 27.61 24.66
N ARG A 658 -25.15 28.04 23.48
CA ARG A 658 -24.45 27.87 22.21
C ARG A 658 -23.35 28.91 22.06
N LYS A 659 -22.15 28.50 21.66
CA LYS A 659 -21.04 29.38 21.29
C LYS A 659 -20.69 29.18 19.81
N THR A 660 -20.30 30.26 19.16
CA THR A 660 -19.97 30.29 17.73
C THR A 660 -18.53 30.74 17.59
N PHE A 661 -17.75 30.08 16.73
CA PHE A 661 -16.40 30.53 16.41
C PHE A 661 -16.44 31.87 15.67
N GLN A 662 -15.38 32.65 15.74
CA GLN A 662 -15.15 33.78 14.85
C GLN A 662 -14.49 33.28 13.58
N GLU A 663 -15.10 33.57 12.43
CA GLU A 663 -14.44 33.36 11.14
C GLU A 663 -13.49 34.52 10.85
N LYS A 664 -12.28 34.17 10.42
CA LYS A 664 -11.20 35.09 10.10
C LYS A 664 -10.52 34.68 8.81
N TRP A 665 -9.68 35.57 8.30
CA TRP A 665 -8.92 35.38 7.08
C TRP A 665 -7.47 35.76 7.33
N THR A 666 -6.54 34.98 6.80
CA THR A 666 -5.14 35.39 6.73
C THR A 666 -4.99 36.57 5.76
N SER A 667 -3.85 37.25 5.79
CA SER A 667 -3.57 38.39 4.88
C SER A 667 -3.62 38.01 3.41
N ASP A 668 -3.40 36.73 3.09
CA ASP A 668 -3.47 36.15 1.76
C ASP A 668 -4.84 35.51 1.42
N GLY A 669 -5.84 35.64 2.30
CA GLY A 669 -7.24 35.29 2.00
C GLY A 669 -7.68 33.87 2.37
N ARG A 670 -6.84 33.07 3.04
CA ARG A 670 -7.25 31.75 3.54
C ARG A 670 -8.12 31.89 4.78
N ARG A 671 -9.26 31.19 4.78
CA ARG A 671 -10.24 31.21 5.87
C ARG A 671 -9.78 30.33 7.03
N TYR A 672 -10.03 30.77 8.25
CA TYR A 672 -9.86 29.96 9.46
C TYR A 672 -10.88 30.36 10.54
N GLN A 673 -10.92 29.60 11.64
CA GLN A 673 -11.79 29.85 12.78
C GLN A 673 -10.98 30.02 14.08
N GLU A 674 -11.43 30.90 14.96
CA GLU A 674 -10.88 31.09 16.31
C GLU A 674 -12.03 31.32 17.31
N GLY A 675 -11.79 31.08 18.59
CA GLY A 675 -12.76 31.15 19.67
C GLY A 675 -13.00 32.58 20.16
N GLN A 676 -13.01 32.77 21.49
CA GLN A 676 -13.20 34.10 22.07
C GLN A 676 -11.93 34.97 21.96
N GLY A 677 -10.76 34.37 22.09
CA GLY A 677 -9.45 35.00 21.88
C GLY A 677 -8.73 34.48 20.63
N SER A 678 -7.78 35.28 20.11
CA SER A 678 -6.97 34.92 18.94
C SER A 678 -6.01 33.75 19.18
N ASP A 679 -5.76 33.41 20.44
CA ASP A 679 -4.97 32.28 20.93
C ASP A 679 -5.85 31.11 21.42
N GLN A 680 -7.16 31.17 21.22
CA GLN A 680 -8.10 30.14 21.62
C GLN A 680 -8.72 29.51 20.38
N LEU A 681 -8.20 28.38 19.91
CA LEU A 681 -8.78 27.67 18.75
C LEU A 681 -9.79 26.59 19.19
N TYR A 682 -10.52 26.90 20.25
CA TYR A 682 -11.54 26.07 20.89
C TYR A 682 -12.67 26.95 21.41
N LEU A 683 -13.82 26.34 21.72
CA LEU A 683 -14.88 26.97 22.49
C LEU A 683 -14.79 26.51 23.94
N GLU A 684 -14.94 27.41 24.90
CA GLU A 684 -14.79 27.09 26.33
C GLU A 684 -16.05 27.45 27.13
N TRP A 685 -16.48 26.61 28.05
CA TRP A 685 -17.51 26.87 29.06
C TRP A 685 -16.90 26.69 30.46
N ARG A 686 -17.27 27.56 31.40
CA ARG A 686 -16.88 27.44 32.81
C ARG A 686 -18.09 26.90 33.56
N LEU A 687 -18.02 25.65 34.01
CA LEU A 687 -19.16 24.96 34.59
C LEU A 687 -18.86 24.50 36.01
N ALA A 688 -19.76 24.81 36.94
CA ALA A 688 -19.78 24.17 38.24
C ALA A 688 -20.00 22.67 38.05
N TYR A 689 -19.21 21.86 38.76
CA TYR A 689 -19.30 20.42 38.61
C TYR A 689 -20.64 19.88 39.14
N GLN A 690 -21.40 19.23 38.26
CA GLN A 690 -22.55 18.42 38.60
C GLN A 690 -22.39 17.06 37.90
N PRO A 691 -22.43 15.93 38.64
CA PRO A 691 -22.36 14.61 38.04
C PRO A 691 -23.43 14.39 36.97
N GLY A 692 -23.08 13.58 35.97
CA GLY A 692 -23.99 13.15 34.91
C GLY A 692 -23.33 13.26 33.54
N GLU A 693 -24.02 13.84 32.56
CA GLU A 693 -23.55 13.87 31.16
C GLU A 693 -23.29 15.30 30.68
N LEU A 694 -22.09 15.50 30.11
CA LEU A 694 -21.82 16.57 29.15
C LEU A 694 -22.07 16.05 27.74
N ARG A 695 -22.83 16.79 26.94
CA ARG A 695 -23.06 16.52 25.52
C ARG A 695 -22.82 17.78 24.71
N ALA A 696 -21.93 17.71 23.73
CA ALA A 696 -21.65 18.79 22.78
C ALA A 696 -22.32 18.47 21.45
N VAL A 697 -23.07 19.44 20.92
CA VAL A 697 -23.75 19.33 19.63
C VAL A 697 -23.19 20.40 18.70
N ALA A 698 -22.54 19.98 17.62
CA ALA A 698 -21.92 20.86 16.64
C ALA A 698 -22.85 21.13 15.46
N TYR A 699 -22.88 22.39 15.02
CA TYR A 699 -23.74 22.86 13.94
C TYR A 699 -22.93 23.54 12.83
N ASP A 700 -23.34 23.30 11.58
CA ASP A 700 -22.81 23.99 10.41
C ASP A 700 -23.27 25.46 10.31
N ARG A 701 -22.99 26.11 9.18
CA ARG A 701 -23.40 27.51 8.94
C ARG A 701 -24.91 27.69 8.76
N GLN A 702 -25.60 26.64 8.34
CA GLN A 702 -27.05 26.60 8.14
C GLN A 702 -27.79 26.25 9.44
N GLY A 703 -27.05 25.95 10.51
CA GLY A 703 -27.59 25.57 11.81
C GLY A 703 -28.03 24.11 11.89
N GLN A 704 -27.59 23.25 10.95
CA GLN A 704 -27.85 21.81 10.97
C GLN A 704 -26.84 21.11 11.88
N LEU A 705 -27.30 20.10 12.62
CA LEU A 705 -26.45 19.25 13.44
C LEU A 705 -25.56 18.40 12.52
N VAL A 706 -24.25 18.44 12.75
CA VAL A 706 -23.25 17.74 11.93
C VAL A 706 -22.35 16.77 12.71
N ALA A 707 -22.16 17.00 14.01
CA ALA A 707 -21.40 16.10 14.87
C ALA A 707 -21.84 16.23 16.33
N GLU A 708 -21.62 15.18 17.12
CA GLU A 708 -21.89 15.16 18.56
C GLU A 708 -20.79 14.42 19.32
N ASP A 709 -20.54 14.85 20.56
CA ASP A 709 -19.65 14.16 21.49
C ASP A 709 -20.23 14.17 22.90
N ARG A 710 -19.85 13.19 23.73
CA ARG A 710 -20.35 13.05 25.09
C ARG A 710 -19.30 12.57 26.08
N VAL A 711 -19.36 13.11 27.29
CA VAL A 711 -18.54 12.71 28.44
C VAL A 711 -19.46 12.49 29.63
N VAL A 712 -19.38 11.30 30.24
CA VAL A 712 -20.27 10.88 31.33
C VAL A 712 -19.46 10.68 32.61
N THR A 713 -19.98 11.13 33.75
CA THR A 713 -19.44 10.81 35.07
C THR A 713 -19.56 9.31 35.33
N ALA A 714 -18.44 8.60 35.33
CA ALA A 714 -18.43 7.17 35.59
C ALA A 714 -18.58 6.84 37.09
N GLY A 715 -19.24 5.72 37.38
CA GLY A 715 -19.28 5.13 38.71
C GLY A 715 -17.98 4.43 39.11
N LYS A 716 -18.06 3.55 40.12
CA LYS A 716 -16.92 2.72 40.53
C LYS A 716 -16.60 1.66 39.45
N PRO A 717 -15.32 1.32 39.24
CA PRO A 717 -14.94 0.18 38.39
C PRO A 717 -15.72 -1.09 38.70
N ALA A 718 -16.28 -1.73 37.67
CA ALA A 718 -17.08 -2.94 37.81
C ALA A 718 -16.78 -4.02 36.76
N LYS A 719 -16.40 -3.66 35.53
CA LYS A 719 -16.18 -4.62 34.43
C LYS A 719 -15.06 -4.20 33.48
N ILE A 720 -14.58 -5.15 32.67
CA ILE A 720 -13.57 -4.93 31.62
C ILE A 720 -14.28 -4.81 30.27
N GLY A 721 -14.00 -3.76 29.50
CA GLY A 721 -14.35 -3.65 28.09
C GLY A 721 -13.20 -4.13 27.21
N LEU A 722 -13.48 -4.91 26.16
CA LEU A 722 -12.50 -5.30 25.15
C LEU A 722 -13.03 -4.90 23.77
N HIS A 723 -12.22 -4.19 22.99
CA HIS A 723 -12.58 -3.76 21.64
C HIS A 723 -11.35 -3.67 20.74
N ALA A 724 -11.54 -3.88 19.43
CA ALA A 724 -10.45 -3.85 18.47
C ALA A 724 -10.92 -3.34 17.11
N GLU A 725 -9.99 -2.89 16.27
CA GLU A 725 -10.27 -2.32 14.94
C GLU A 725 -10.73 -3.37 13.92
N LYS A 726 -10.38 -4.65 14.13
CA LYS A 726 -10.74 -5.78 13.26
C LYS A 726 -10.99 -7.06 14.07
N THR A 727 -11.59 -8.07 13.45
CA THR A 727 -11.88 -9.38 14.08
C THR A 727 -11.31 -10.56 13.29
N LYS A 728 -10.52 -10.30 12.26
CA LYS A 728 -9.84 -11.29 11.42
C LYS A 728 -8.38 -10.89 11.25
N LEU A 729 -7.49 -11.88 11.28
CA LEU A 729 -6.07 -11.76 10.98
C LEU A 729 -5.70 -12.66 9.81
N GLU A 730 -4.70 -12.23 9.04
CA GLU A 730 -4.08 -13.09 8.04
C GLU A 730 -3.21 -14.18 8.71
N PRO A 731 -3.22 -15.43 8.20
CA PRO A 731 -2.45 -16.54 8.76
C PRO A 731 -0.98 -16.50 8.28
N ASP A 732 -0.32 -15.35 8.44
CA ASP A 732 1.02 -15.07 7.88
C ASP A 732 2.12 -14.96 8.95
N GLY A 733 1.75 -15.15 10.22
CA GLY A 733 2.68 -15.03 11.34
C GLY A 733 3.09 -13.59 11.67
N GLN A 734 2.50 -12.58 11.05
CA GLN A 734 2.90 -11.17 11.21
C GLN A 734 1.73 -10.21 11.41
N ASP A 735 0.54 -10.55 10.94
CA ASP A 735 -0.60 -9.64 11.04
C ASP A 735 -0.96 -9.39 12.50
N LEU A 736 -1.13 -8.11 12.84
CA LEU A 736 -1.37 -7.65 14.20
C LEU A 736 -2.80 -7.15 14.41
N LEU A 737 -3.31 -7.45 15.60
CA LEU A 737 -4.50 -6.87 16.18
C LEU A 737 -4.13 -6.02 17.40
N TYR A 738 -4.62 -4.78 17.43
CA TYR A 738 -4.62 -3.94 18.61
C TYR A 738 -5.93 -4.15 19.36
N LEU A 739 -5.89 -4.93 20.44
CA LEU A 739 -7.04 -5.19 21.31
C LEU A 739 -6.99 -4.27 22.53
N TYR A 740 -7.79 -3.21 22.50
CA TYR A 740 -7.90 -2.27 23.61
C TYR A 740 -8.67 -2.88 24.77
N PHE A 741 -8.28 -2.48 25.97
CA PHE A 741 -8.97 -2.81 27.20
C PHE A 741 -9.33 -1.56 27.99
N ASP A 742 -10.58 -1.48 28.43
CA ASP A 742 -11.09 -0.39 29.26
C ASP A 742 -11.55 -0.91 30.62
N VAL A 743 -11.37 -0.10 31.65
CA VAL A 743 -12.02 -0.27 32.94
C VAL A 743 -13.32 0.52 32.94
N LEU A 744 -14.43 -0.19 33.02
CA LEU A 744 -15.77 0.37 32.93
C LEU A 744 -16.49 0.26 34.29
N ASP A 745 -17.42 1.17 34.54
CA ASP A 745 -18.38 1.03 35.63
C ASP A 745 -19.48 0.00 35.30
N LYS A 746 -20.44 -0.18 36.22
CA LYS A 746 -21.55 -1.14 36.03
C LYS A 746 -22.41 -0.82 34.81
N ASP A 747 -22.55 0.45 34.45
CA ASP A 747 -23.42 0.95 33.39
C ASP A 747 -22.67 1.01 32.04
N GLY A 748 -21.36 0.73 32.03
CA GLY A 748 -20.52 0.68 30.84
C GLY A 748 -19.75 1.96 30.54
N ASN A 749 -19.73 2.92 31.46
CA ASN A 749 -18.96 4.16 31.28
C ASN A 749 -17.49 3.93 31.61
N TRP A 750 -16.61 4.46 30.78
CA TRP A 750 -15.16 4.47 31.01
C TRP A 750 -14.82 5.21 32.30
N VAL A 751 -14.02 4.59 33.18
CA VAL A 751 -13.60 5.19 34.45
C VAL A 751 -12.25 5.90 34.25
N PRO A 752 -12.22 7.24 34.11
CA PRO A 752 -11.01 7.99 33.72
C PRO A 752 -9.91 8.00 34.78
N THR A 753 -10.21 7.61 36.02
CA THR A 753 -9.26 7.55 37.12
C THR A 753 -8.78 6.13 37.43
N ALA A 754 -9.26 5.12 36.71
CA ALA A 754 -8.96 3.73 37.01
C ALA A 754 -7.51 3.36 36.65
N SER A 755 -6.91 2.53 37.50
CA SER A 755 -5.54 2.01 37.32
C SER A 755 -5.43 0.53 37.69
N ASN A 756 -6.51 -0.23 37.50
CA ASN A 756 -6.61 -1.65 37.86
C ASN A 756 -5.54 -2.47 37.10
N GLN A 757 -4.98 -3.49 37.74
CA GLN A 757 -4.10 -4.46 37.07
C GLN A 757 -4.96 -5.50 36.34
N LEU A 758 -4.81 -5.58 35.02
CA LEU A 758 -5.42 -6.62 34.19
C LEU A 758 -4.41 -7.74 33.90
N HIS A 759 -4.95 -8.95 33.76
CA HIS A 759 -4.24 -10.18 33.41
C HIS A 759 -4.85 -10.77 32.14
N PHE A 760 -4.00 -11.23 31.22
CA PHE A 760 -4.41 -11.71 29.90
C PHE A 760 -4.02 -13.16 29.68
N GLU A 761 -4.93 -13.91 29.06
CA GLU A 761 -4.73 -15.27 28.57
C GLU A 761 -5.20 -15.35 27.12
N ILE A 762 -4.51 -16.11 26.28
CA ILE A 762 -4.86 -16.34 24.87
C ILE A 762 -4.82 -17.83 24.57
N GLY A 763 -5.75 -18.29 23.73
CA GLY A 763 -5.74 -19.64 23.15
C GLY A 763 -6.18 -19.61 21.69
N GLY A 764 -5.63 -20.51 20.88
CA GLY A 764 -5.83 -20.55 19.42
C GLY A 764 -4.54 -20.21 18.65
N PRO A 765 -4.60 -20.09 17.32
CA PRO A 765 -3.43 -19.86 16.47
C PRO A 765 -2.96 -18.38 16.45
N ALA A 766 -2.74 -17.80 17.62
CA ALA A 766 -2.18 -16.45 17.78
C ALA A 766 -1.47 -16.32 19.13
N LEU A 767 -0.62 -15.30 19.27
CA LEU A 767 0.14 -15.03 20.48
C LEU A 767 0.13 -13.55 20.85
N ILE A 768 0.34 -13.26 22.14
CA ILE A 768 0.49 -11.89 22.62
C ILE A 768 1.95 -11.48 22.41
N VAL A 769 2.16 -10.37 21.69
CA VAL A 769 3.50 -9.80 21.41
C VAL A 769 3.79 -8.52 22.18
N GLY A 770 2.82 -7.98 22.92
CA GLY A 770 3.04 -6.78 23.73
C GLY A 770 1.81 -6.32 24.51
N VAL A 771 2.03 -5.58 25.59
CA VAL A 771 1.01 -4.87 26.36
C VAL A 771 1.44 -3.45 26.70
N ASP A 772 0.54 -2.47 26.55
CA ASP A 772 0.82 -1.08 26.90
C ASP A 772 -0.38 -0.34 27.49
N ASN A 773 -0.14 0.83 28.07
CA ASN A 773 -1.12 1.79 28.55
C ASN A 773 -0.74 3.25 28.25
N GLY A 774 0.39 3.51 27.57
CA GLY A 774 0.81 4.86 27.18
C GLY A 774 1.42 5.71 28.30
N ARG A 775 1.54 5.18 29.52
CA ARG A 775 2.01 5.97 30.67
C ARG A 775 3.53 6.14 30.65
N GLN A 776 3.97 7.39 30.58
CA GLN A 776 5.39 7.76 30.53
C GLN A 776 6.18 7.31 31.77
N ALA A 777 5.57 7.42 32.95
CA ALA A 777 6.15 7.02 34.23
C ALA A 777 5.95 5.54 34.60
N SER A 778 5.39 4.70 33.72
CA SER A 778 5.24 3.27 34.01
C SER A 778 6.54 2.51 33.73
N ARG A 779 7.01 1.72 34.70
CA ARG A 779 8.10 0.74 34.51
C ARG A 779 7.59 -0.70 34.41
N GLU A 780 6.31 -0.87 34.08
CA GLU A 780 5.77 -2.20 33.79
C GLU A 780 6.36 -2.73 32.48
N ARG A 781 6.72 -4.02 32.42
CA ARG A 781 7.19 -4.64 31.17
C ARG A 781 6.15 -4.50 30.05
N TYR A 782 6.62 -4.25 28.83
CA TYR A 782 5.82 -4.39 27.61
C TYR A 782 5.63 -5.86 27.22
N GLN A 783 6.64 -6.68 27.50
CA GLN A 783 6.69 -8.10 27.20
C GLN A 783 6.18 -8.96 28.36
N ALA A 784 6.14 -10.27 28.16
CA ALA A 784 5.76 -11.23 29.18
C ALA A 784 6.56 -11.04 30.49
N GLN A 785 5.90 -11.31 31.61
CA GLN A 785 6.59 -11.44 32.89
C GLN A 785 7.54 -12.66 32.84
N LYS A 786 8.50 -12.75 33.77
CA LYS A 786 9.46 -13.87 33.84
C LYS A 786 8.81 -15.26 33.95
N ASN A 787 7.54 -15.34 34.35
CA ASN A 787 6.75 -16.58 34.41
C ASN A 787 5.87 -16.82 33.17
N GLY A 788 6.10 -16.09 32.07
CA GLY A 788 5.38 -16.21 30.80
C GLY A 788 4.00 -15.55 30.76
N ARG A 789 3.51 -14.95 31.87
CA ARG A 789 2.18 -14.33 31.91
C ARG A 789 2.20 -12.88 31.44
N PHE A 790 1.11 -12.42 30.84
CA PHE A 790 0.91 -11.02 30.49
C PHE A 790 0.00 -10.32 31.52
N LYS A 791 0.42 -9.12 31.94
CA LYS A 791 -0.36 -8.24 32.79
C LYS A 791 0.01 -6.79 32.52
N ARG A 792 -0.97 -5.89 32.63
CA ARG A 792 -0.74 -4.45 32.52
C ARG A 792 -1.76 -3.70 33.36
N LYS A 793 -1.36 -2.62 34.03
CA LYS A 793 -2.34 -1.70 34.61
C LYS A 793 -3.03 -0.91 33.52
N ALA A 794 -4.32 -0.65 33.69
CA ALA A 794 -4.94 0.47 33.00
C ALA A 794 -4.25 1.77 33.42
N PHE A 795 -4.15 2.73 32.51
CA PHE A 795 -3.76 4.10 32.82
C PHE A 795 -4.87 5.03 32.35
N HIS A 796 -5.41 5.81 33.29
CA HIS A 796 -6.67 6.53 33.10
C HIS A 796 -7.74 5.62 32.45
N GLY A 797 -7.92 4.44 33.04
CA GLY A 797 -8.91 3.45 32.64
C GLY A 797 -8.64 2.69 31.34
N ARG A 798 -7.56 2.94 30.58
CA ARG A 798 -7.33 2.30 29.27
C ARG A 798 -5.95 1.64 29.11
N GLY A 799 -5.84 0.79 28.12
CA GLY A 799 -4.59 0.27 27.57
C GLY A 799 -4.83 -0.65 26.37
N VAL A 800 -3.77 -1.30 25.87
CA VAL A 800 -3.82 -2.14 24.68
C VAL A 800 -3.04 -3.45 24.86
N LEU A 801 -3.54 -4.51 24.26
CA LEU A 801 -2.90 -5.81 24.07
C LEU A 801 -2.62 -5.99 22.57
N LEU A 802 -1.38 -6.30 22.21
CA LEU A 802 -0.98 -6.59 20.84
C LEU A 802 -1.02 -8.11 20.62
N VAL A 803 -1.83 -8.54 19.65
CA VAL A 803 -2.03 -9.96 19.31
C VAL A 803 -1.57 -10.20 17.88
N GLN A 804 -0.65 -11.14 17.68
CA GLN A 804 -0.10 -11.51 16.38
C GLN A 804 -0.62 -12.88 15.94
N SER A 805 -0.95 -13.01 14.66
CA SER A 805 -1.31 -14.31 14.08
C SER A 805 -0.15 -15.30 14.11
N LEU A 806 -0.48 -16.58 14.03
CA LEU A 806 0.46 -17.62 13.61
C LEU A 806 0.20 -17.98 12.14
N GLU A 807 1.13 -18.71 11.52
CA GLU A 807 0.98 -19.31 10.17
C GLU A 807 0.04 -20.53 10.19
N ARG A 808 -1.10 -20.41 10.88
CA ARG A 808 -2.11 -21.46 11.05
C ARG A 808 -3.48 -20.82 11.12
N VAL A 809 -4.42 -21.36 10.35
CA VAL A 809 -5.80 -20.90 10.38
C VAL A 809 -6.53 -21.43 11.62
N GLY A 810 -7.53 -20.69 12.11
CA GLY A 810 -8.41 -21.13 13.19
C GLY A 810 -8.94 -20.00 14.07
N GLN A 811 -9.70 -20.39 15.10
CA GLN A 811 -10.31 -19.46 16.04
C GLN A 811 -9.39 -19.16 17.22
N VAL A 812 -9.30 -17.88 17.60
CA VAL A 812 -8.54 -17.40 18.75
C VAL A 812 -9.49 -16.78 19.76
N ARG A 813 -9.24 -17.04 21.04
CA ARG A 813 -9.94 -16.43 22.18
C ARG A 813 -8.95 -15.78 23.12
N VAL A 814 -9.15 -14.49 23.38
CA VAL A 814 -8.45 -13.73 24.41
C VAL A 814 -9.35 -13.58 25.63
N LYS A 815 -8.81 -13.75 26.84
CA LYS A 815 -9.50 -13.49 28.11
C LYS A 815 -8.75 -12.42 28.90
N ALA A 816 -9.49 -11.49 29.48
CA ALA A 816 -8.97 -10.47 30.37
C ALA A 816 -9.65 -10.59 31.76
N SER A 817 -8.85 -10.50 32.82
CA SER A 817 -9.36 -10.56 34.19
C SER A 817 -8.65 -9.56 35.10
N ALA A 818 -9.36 -9.06 36.11
CA ALA A 818 -8.80 -8.16 37.12
C ALA A 818 -9.53 -8.36 38.45
N ARG A 819 -8.83 -8.15 39.57
CA ARG A 819 -9.44 -8.31 40.89
C ARG A 819 -10.59 -7.32 41.08
N GLY A 820 -11.78 -7.86 41.39
CA GLY A 820 -12.97 -7.06 41.67
C GLY A 820 -13.71 -6.52 40.44
N LEU A 821 -13.32 -6.93 39.23
CA LEU A 821 -14.04 -6.62 37.99
C LEU A 821 -14.61 -7.90 37.38
N GLU A 822 -15.74 -7.80 36.68
CA GLU A 822 -16.21 -8.88 35.81
C GLU A 822 -15.19 -9.16 34.69
N PRO A 823 -14.75 -10.42 34.50
CA PRO A 823 -13.85 -10.79 33.41
C PRO A 823 -14.51 -10.61 32.04
N ALA A 824 -13.68 -10.41 31.01
CA ALA A 824 -14.13 -10.27 29.62
C ALA A 824 -13.39 -11.26 28.70
N SER A 825 -13.99 -11.56 27.56
CA SER A 825 -13.36 -12.35 26.48
C SER A 825 -13.64 -11.75 25.12
N PHE A 826 -12.69 -11.91 24.20
CA PHE A 826 -12.79 -11.46 22.82
C PHE A 826 -12.37 -12.59 21.87
N ASP A 827 -13.21 -12.86 20.86
CA ASP A 827 -12.97 -13.90 19.86
C ASP A 827 -12.61 -13.27 18.52
N LEU A 828 -11.62 -13.84 17.83
CA LEU A 828 -11.23 -13.45 16.47
C LEU A 828 -10.84 -14.69 15.64
N LEU A 829 -10.68 -14.50 14.33
CA LEU A 829 -10.27 -15.55 13.39
C LEU A 829 -8.89 -15.28 12.80
N VAL A 830 -8.15 -16.34 12.52
CA VAL A 830 -6.92 -16.31 11.72
C VAL A 830 -7.19 -17.12 10.44
N GLY A 831 -7.08 -16.49 9.28
CA GLY A 831 -7.42 -17.09 7.97
C GLY A 831 -8.91 -17.30 7.70
N GLU A 832 -9.23 -18.12 6.70
CA GLU A 832 -10.60 -18.50 6.34
C GLU A 832 -11.09 -19.75 7.08
N ASP A 833 -12.40 -19.90 7.22
CA ASP A 833 -13.05 -20.86 8.13
C ASP A 833 -12.78 -22.33 7.72
N LEU A 834 -12.09 -23.10 8.57
CA LEU A 834 -12.02 -24.56 8.44
C LEU A 834 -13.36 -25.16 8.89
N ALA A 835 -14.21 -25.47 7.92
CA ALA A 835 -15.42 -26.31 8.03
C ALA A 835 -15.84 -26.72 9.45
N CYS A 836 -16.60 -25.87 10.12
CA CYS A 836 -17.49 -26.29 11.20
C CYS A 836 -18.93 -25.94 10.79
N GLN A 837 -19.81 -26.90 11.02
CA GLN A 837 -21.22 -26.89 10.61
C GLN A 837 -21.88 -25.54 10.81
N SER A 838 -22.72 -25.16 9.83
CA SER A 838 -23.61 -24.01 9.90
C SER A 838 -24.35 -23.97 11.24
N VAL A 839 -23.85 -23.17 12.18
CA VAL A 839 -24.72 -22.57 13.17
C VAL A 839 -25.56 -21.59 12.37
N LYS A 840 -26.83 -21.94 12.17
CA LYS A 840 -27.84 -21.04 11.63
C LYS A 840 -27.97 -19.82 12.54
N ASN A 841 -27.10 -18.85 12.36
CA ASN A 841 -27.44 -17.46 12.56
C ASN A 841 -27.37 -16.80 11.19
N GLN A 842 -28.46 -16.95 10.43
CA GLN A 842 -28.71 -16.02 9.34
C GLN A 842 -28.86 -14.64 9.98
N ARG A 843 -27.79 -13.85 9.99
CA ARG A 843 -27.91 -12.41 10.20
C ARG A 843 -28.67 -11.88 9.00
N LEU A 844 -29.96 -11.61 9.20
CA LEU A 844 -30.74 -10.85 8.24
C LEU A 844 -30.23 -9.41 8.28
N PHE A 845 -30.25 -8.72 7.13
CA PHE A 845 -29.94 -7.30 7.04
C PHE A 845 -31.18 -6.54 6.61
N GLU A 846 -31.30 -5.28 7.01
CA GLU A 846 -32.38 -4.39 6.64
C GLU A 846 -31.83 -3.06 6.13
N ILE A 847 -32.50 -2.53 5.10
CA ILE A 847 -32.21 -1.19 4.58
C ILE A 847 -32.91 -0.18 5.47
N ARG A 848 -32.14 0.72 6.09
CA ARG A 848 -32.69 1.87 6.83
C ARG A 848 -32.43 3.15 6.06
N VAL A 849 -33.43 4.02 6.04
CA VAL A 849 -33.36 5.36 5.48
C VAL A 849 -33.74 6.31 6.62
N ASP A 850 -32.93 7.33 6.90
CA ASP A 850 -33.12 8.21 8.06
C ASP A 850 -34.49 8.93 8.07
N LYS A 851 -35.11 9.04 6.89
CA LYS A 851 -36.47 9.54 6.69
C LYS A 851 -37.26 8.58 5.80
N GLN A 852 -37.90 7.56 6.37
CA GLN A 852 -38.74 6.63 5.59
C GLN A 852 -40.16 7.17 5.33
N ALA A 853 -40.72 7.97 6.24
CA ALA A 853 -42.07 8.51 6.12
C ALA A 853 -42.05 10.00 5.72
N GLY A 854 -42.96 10.39 4.82
CA GLY A 854 -43.09 11.78 4.38
C GLY A 854 -41.91 12.28 3.56
N LEU A 855 -41.24 11.38 2.81
CA LEU A 855 -40.25 11.79 1.82
C LEU A 855 -40.91 12.68 0.79
N GLN A 856 -40.22 13.74 0.42
CA GLN A 856 -40.63 14.67 -0.61
C GLN A 856 -39.54 14.75 -1.69
N GLU A 857 -39.94 15.11 -2.91
CA GLU A 857 -39.02 15.44 -3.98
C GLU A 857 -38.00 16.49 -3.50
N GLY A 858 -36.71 16.20 -3.71
CA GLY A 858 -35.58 16.99 -3.21
C GLY A 858 -35.00 16.50 -1.88
N ASP A 859 -35.65 15.61 -1.14
CA ASP A 859 -35.08 15.02 0.08
C ASP A 859 -33.84 14.18 -0.24
N SER A 860 -32.84 14.25 0.64
CA SER A 860 -31.60 13.48 0.55
C SER A 860 -31.25 12.77 1.86
N PRO A 861 -32.11 11.87 2.39
CA PRO A 861 -31.82 11.17 3.64
C PRO A 861 -30.62 10.22 3.51
N ALA A 862 -29.91 9.99 4.62
CA ALA A 862 -28.92 8.92 4.64
C ALA A 862 -29.61 7.56 4.51
N ILE A 863 -28.94 6.64 3.84
CA ILE A 863 -29.37 5.26 3.62
C ILE A 863 -28.22 4.31 3.97
N GLY A 864 -28.55 3.17 4.57
CA GLY A 864 -27.57 2.14 4.91
C GLY A 864 -28.19 0.76 5.06
N LEU A 865 -27.35 -0.27 4.95
CA LEU A 865 -27.71 -1.65 5.23
C LEU A 865 -27.21 -2.02 6.63
N TYR A 866 -28.11 -2.52 7.47
CA TYR A 866 -27.87 -2.79 8.90
C TYR A 866 -28.23 -4.23 9.26
N PRO A 867 -27.54 -4.90 10.21
CA PRO A 867 -27.97 -6.20 10.71
C PRO A 867 -29.29 -6.11 11.50
N GLN A 868 -30.22 -7.06 11.29
CA GLN A 868 -31.61 -7.00 11.75
C GLN A 868 -31.82 -7.36 13.24
N THR A 869 -30.78 -7.61 14.03
CA THR A 869 -30.91 -7.89 15.47
C THR A 869 -29.83 -7.17 16.26
N VAL A 870 -30.19 -6.09 16.94
CA VAL A 870 -29.82 -5.64 18.32
C VAL A 870 -30.11 -4.13 18.41
N ASP A 871 -30.87 -3.71 19.42
CA ASP A 871 -31.17 -2.32 19.79
C ASP A 871 -29.95 -1.54 20.34
N ASN A 872 -28.82 -1.57 19.62
CA ASN A 872 -27.64 -0.74 19.88
C ASN A 872 -26.96 -0.39 18.56
N LEU A 873 -26.71 0.91 18.35
CA LEU A 873 -26.06 1.48 17.18
C LEU A 873 -24.61 0.98 17.02
N VAL A 874 -24.38 -0.07 16.23
CA VAL A 874 -23.04 -0.40 15.72
C VAL A 874 -23.07 -1.00 14.32
N ASN A 875 -22.28 -0.37 13.43
CA ASN A 875 -21.78 -0.77 12.11
C ASN A 875 -22.81 -0.99 10.98
N LYS A 876 -23.18 0.14 10.35
CA LYS A 876 -23.61 0.21 8.95
C LYS A 876 -22.58 -0.51 8.08
N VAL A 877 -23.04 -1.38 7.17
CA VAL A 877 -22.15 -1.98 6.15
C VAL A 877 -21.52 -0.87 5.31
N GLY A 878 -20.23 -0.96 5.00
CA GLY A 878 -19.54 0.07 4.22
C GLY A 878 -20.27 0.33 2.90
N ASN A 879 -20.49 1.59 2.53
CA ASN A 879 -21.28 1.92 1.33
C ASN A 879 -20.65 1.36 0.03
N SER A 880 -19.33 1.16 0.00
CA SER A 880 -18.60 0.54 -1.11
C SER A 880 -18.75 -0.98 -1.17
N GLU A 881 -19.23 -1.61 -0.10
CA GLU A 881 -19.43 -3.06 0.00
C GLU A 881 -20.85 -3.46 -0.44
N VAL A 882 -21.77 -2.50 -0.57
CA VAL A 882 -23.17 -2.72 -0.94
C VAL A 882 -23.44 -2.16 -2.33
N ILE A 883 -23.96 -2.98 -3.23
CA ILE A 883 -24.43 -2.52 -4.54
C ILE A 883 -25.89 -2.07 -4.38
N TRP A 884 -26.17 -0.82 -4.73
CA TRP A 884 -27.49 -0.21 -4.59
C TRP A 884 -28.18 -0.09 -5.95
N GLU A 885 -29.45 -0.48 -6.00
CA GLU A 885 -30.31 -0.30 -7.17
C GLU A 885 -31.62 0.37 -6.77
N THR A 886 -32.11 1.28 -7.60
CA THR A 886 -33.40 1.95 -7.41
C THR A 886 -34.30 1.70 -8.60
N SER A 887 -35.57 1.37 -8.36
CA SER A 887 -36.60 1.20 -9.39
C SER A 887 -37.95 1.74 -8.90
N GLY A 888 -38.95 1.86 -9.77
CA GLY A 888 -40.26 2.41 -9.42
C GLY A 888 -40.67 3.60 -10.27
N SER A 889 -41.76 4.28 -9.89
CA SER A 889 -42.27 5.47 -10.58
C SER A 889 -41.62 6.77 -10.12
N ALA A 890 -41.04 6.80 -8.91
CA ALA A 890 -40.14 7.86 -8.47
C ALA A 890 -38.70 7.60 -8.94
N HIS A 891 -38.06 8.63 -9.49
CA HIS A 891 -36.62 8.61 -9.73
C HIS A 891 -35.89 8.95 -8.44
N ALA A 892 -34.92 8.12 -8.07
CA ALA A 892 -33.95 8.41 -7.03
C ALA A 892 -32.58 7.87 -7.42
N ILE A 893 -31.52 8.36 -6.78
CA ILE A 893 -30.17 7.83 -6.92
C ILE A 893 -29.52 7.71 -5.55
N ILE A 894 -28.66 6.72 -5.36
CA ILE A 894 -27.92 6.53 -4.10
C ILE A 894 -26.44 6.82 -4.36
N LYS A 895 -25.87 7.78 -3.65
CA LYS A 895 -24.44 8.14 -3.74
C LYS A 895 -23.86 8.28 -2.35
N GLN A 896 -22.74 7.61 -2.09
CA GLN A 896 -22.00 7.67 -0.81
C GLN A 896 -22.90 7.46 0.43
N GLY A 897 -23.92 6.60 0.32
CA GLY A 897 -24.85 6.31 1.43
C GLY A 897 -25.91 7.38 1.68
N VAL A 898 -26.22 8.21 0.68
CA VAL A 898 -27.31 9.17 0.67
C VAL A 898 -28.27 8.84 -0.46
N LEU A 899 -29.57 8.77 -0.17
CA LEU A 899 -30.64 8.56 -1.14
C LEU A 899 -31.16 9.92 -1.61
N HIS A 900 -30.92 10.30 -2.85
CA HIS A 900 -31.46 11.53 -3.43
C HIS A 900 -32.79 11.25 -4.14
N CYS A 901 -33.90 11.79 -3.59
CA CYS A 901 -35.23 11.64 -4.17
C CYS A 901 -35.45 12.72 -5.24
N LEU A 902 -35.45 12.33 -6.52
CA LEU A 902 -35.43 13.26 -7.67
C LEU A 902 -36.81 13.51 -8.29
N SER A 903 -37.80 12.67 -8.01
CA SER A 903 -39.20 12.91 -8.39
C SER A 903 -40.16 12.23 -7.42
N ALA A 904 -41.38 12.75 -7.32
CA ALA A 904 -42.46 12.09 -6.61
C ALA A 904 -42.88 10.77 -7.29
N GLY A 905 -43.41 9.82 -6.51
CA GLY A 905 -43.84 8.49 -6.96
C GLY A 905 -43.45 7.37 -5.99
N ASP A 906 -43.69 6.13 -6.42
CA ASP A 906 -43.31 4.92 -5.69
C ASP A 906 -41.83 4.60 -5.94
N LEU A 907 -41.08 4.30 -4.89
CA LEU A 907 -39.64 4.01 -4.96
C LEU A 907 -39.35 2.64 -4.33
N VAL A 908 -38.65 1.79 -5.07
CA VAL A 908 -38.11 0.51 -4.60
C VAL A 908 -36.60 0.61 -4.57
N ILE A 909 -36.00 0.27 -3.44
CA ILE A 909 -34.56 0.27 -3.25
C ILE A 909 -34.09 -1.15 -2.95
N SER A 910 -33.12 -1.63 -3.71
CA SER A 910 -32.46 -2.92 -3.51
C SER A 910 -31.01 -2.72 -3.06
N ALA A 911 -30.59 -3.50 -2.07
CA ALA A 911 -29.22 -3.60 -1.59
C ALA A 911 -28.69 -5.01 -1.82
N ILE A 912 -27.64 -5.16 -2.63
CA ILE A 912 -26.99 -6.44 -2.87
C ILE A 912 -25.69 -6.46 -2.06
N TYR A 913 -25.61 -7.39 -1.12
CA TYR A 913 -24.47 -7.56 -0.22
C TYR A 913 -24.19 -9.04 0.00
N GLN A 914 -22.94 -9.46 -0.20
CA GLN A 914 -22.51 -10.87 -0.12
C GLN A 914 -23.39 -11.84 -0.95
N GLY A 915 -23.76 -11.43 -2.18
CA GLY A 915 -24.56 -12.24 -3.10
C GLY A 915 -26.05 -12.38 -2.74
N LYS A 916 -26.55 -11.64 -1.74
CA LYS A 916 -27.97 -11.59 -1.36
C LYS A 916 -28.57 -10.21 -1.59
N THR A 917 -29.84 -10.17 -1.98
CA THR A 917 -30.59 -8.93 -2.25
C THR A 917 -31.60 -8.65 -1.13
N TYR A 918 -31.56 -7.45 -0.58
CA TYR A 918 -32.51 -6.91 0.40
C TYR A 918 -33.29 -5.76 -0.24
N GLN A 919 -34.57 -5.58 0.08
CA GLN A 919 -35.41 -4.55 -0.55
C GLN A 919 -36.27 -3.78 0.45
N ILE A 920 -36.52 -2.51 0.14
CA ILE A 920 -37.48 -1.63 0.82
C ILE A 920 -38.29 -0.84 -0.21
N HIS A 921 -39.56 -0.58 0.12
CA HIS A 921 -40.48 0.24 -0.66
C HIS A 921 -40.79 1.54 0.09
N LEU A 922 -40.71 2.68 -0.60
CA LEU A 922 -40.92 4.03 -0.08
C LEU A 922 -41.84 4.84 -1.01
N GLN A 923 -42.45 5.89 -0.47
CA GLN A 923 -43.24 6.86 -1.23
C GLN A 923 -42.58 8.23 -1.18
N VAL A 924 -42.33 8.83 -2.34
CA VAL A 924 -41.85 10.21 -2.47
C VAL A 924 -43.03 11.11 -2.85
N ALA A 925 -43.38 12.08 -2.01
CA ALA A 925 -44.42 13.08 -2.24
C ALA A 925 -43.88 14.31 -2.99
N GLU A 926 -44.75 15.11 -3.59
CA GLU A 926 -44.34 16.34 -4.27
C GLU A 926 -43.97 17.44 -3.25
N ASN A 927 -42.90 18.22 -3.51
CA ASN A 927 -42.47 19.33 -2.67
C ASN A 927 -43.02 20.67 -3.18
N SER A 928 -43.80 21.37 -2.36
CA SER A 928 -44.50 22.62 -2.71
C SER A 928 -43.79 23.91 -2.27
N SER A 929 -42.57 23.85 -1.72
CA SER A 929 -41.94 24.95 -0.94
C SER A 929 -40.69 25.59 -1.58
N LEU A 930 -40.58 25.59 -2.91
CA LEU A 930 -39.27 25.64 -3.59
C LEU A 930 -38.61 27.04 -3.75
N GLY A 931 -39.28 28.17 -3.52
CA GLY A 931 -38.67 29.50 -3.69
C GLY A 931 -38.58 29.98 -5.14
N LYS A 932 -37.68 30.92 -5.47
CA LYS A 932 -37.47 31.43 -6.85
C LYS A 932 -36.40 30.61 -7.60
N PRO A 933 -36.50 30.42 -8.92
CA PRO A 933 -35.48 29.71 -9.69
C PRO A 933 -34.19 30.54 -9.81
N VAL A 934 -33.02 29.90 -9.62
CA VAL A 934 -31.69 30.54 -9.59
C VAL A 934 -30.87 30.20 -10.83
N SER A 935 -30.84 28.92 -11.23
CA SER A 935 -30.07 28.46 -12.38
C SER A 935 -30.71 27.26 -13.04
N VAL A 936 -30.47 27.10 -14.34
CA VAL A 936 -30.82 25.88 -15.06
C VAL A 936 -29.55 25.07 -15.25
N ARG A 937 -29.57 23.79 -14.92
CA ARG A 937 -28.38 22.96 -15.09
C ARG A 937 -28.06 22.80 -16.57
N PRO A 938 -26.77 22.87 -16.96
CA PRO A 938 -26.37 22.78 -18.36
C PRO A 938 -26.79 21.43 -18.95
N LEU A 939 -27.38 21.47 -20.15
CA LEU A 939 -27.84 20.30 -20.88
C LEU A 939 -26.95 20.10 -22.11
N ARG A 940 -26.30 18.95 -22.23
CA ARG A 940 -25.58 18.54 -23.45
C ARG A 940 -26.16 17.22 -23.93
N LEU A 941 -26.62 17.18 -25.17
CA LEU A 941 -27.23 16.02 -25.80
C LEU A 941 -26.43 15.61 -27.02
N TYR A 942 -26.39 14.30 -27.25
CA TYR A 942 -25.72 13.69 -28.37
C TYR A 942 -26.75 13.02 -29.25
N THR A 943 -26.60 13.14 -30.57
CA THR A 943 -27.59 12.61 -31.52
C THR A 943 -26.93 12.31 -32.86
N ASP A 944 -27.44 11.34 -33.60
CA ASP A 944 -26.87 10.99 -34.89
C ASP A 944 -27.26 12.01 -35.98
N ARG A 945 -26.44 12.13 -37.03
CA ARG A 945 -26.75 12.96 -38.22
C ARG A 945 -28.14 12.63 -38.79
N GLY A 946 -28.97 13.65 -38.97
CA GLY A 946 -30.35 13.52 -39.44
C GLY A 946 -31.36 13.01 -38.40
N THR A 947 -30.91 12.58 -37.21
CA THR A 947 -31.78 12.14 -36.12
C THR A 947 -31.95 13.30 -35.14
N TYR A 948 -33.16 13.83 -35.02
CA TYR A 948 -33.43 14.91 -34.07
C TYR A 948 -33.28 14.40 -32.62
N PRO A 949 -32.49 15.10 -31.78
CA PRO A 949 -32.32 14.71 -30.39
C PRO A 949 -33.67 14.79 -29.68
N GLN A 950 -33.99 13.80 -28.86
CA GLN A 950 -35.14 13.90 -27.97
C GLN A 950 -34.82 14.90 -26.87
N LEU A 951 -35.14 16.17 -27.15
CA LEU A 951 -35.05 17.24 -26.19
C LEU A 951 -36.00 16.92 -25.02
N PRO A 952 -35.52 16.98 -23.77
CA PRO A 952 -36.33 16.61 -22.63
C PRO A 952 -37.48 17.61 -22.50
N SER A 953 -38.71 17.12 -22.30
CA SER A 953 -39.89 17.97 -22.12
C SER A 953 -39.87 18.77 -20.81
N SER A 954 -38.90 18.51 -19.93
CA SER A 954 -38.61 19.27 -18.72
C SER A 954 -37.12 19.24 -18.37
N VAL A 955 -36.59 20.32 -17.79
CA VAL A 955 -35.20 20.42 -17.32
C VAL A 955 -35.15 20.74 -15.84
N LEU A 956 -34.03 20.39 -15.21
CA LEU A 956 -33.80 20.66 -13.79
C LEU A 956 -33.40 22.12 -13.59
N VAL A 957 -34.25 22.84 -12.88
CA VAL A 957 -34.04 24.23 -12.46
C VAL A 957 -33.74 24.21 -10.97
N ASP A 958 -32.57 24.70 -10.57
CA ASP A 958 -32.20 24.88 -9.17
C ASP A 958 -32.98 26.09 -8.61
N TYR A 959 -33.60 25.95 -7.44
CA TYR A 959 -34.37 27.01 -6.79
C TYR A 959 -33.69 27.49 -5.50
N GLU A 960 -33.96 28.74 -5.10
CA GLU A 960 -33.26 29.52 -4.07
C GLU A 960 -33.25 28.86 -2.69
N PHE A 961 -34.30 28.09 -2.35
CA PHE A 961 -34.48 27.51 -1.02
C PHE A 961 -34.72 25.98 -1.05
N GLY A 962 -34.45 25.29 -2.17
CA GLY A 962 -34.65 23.84 -2.31
C GLY A 962 -33.90 23.20 -3.50
N GLY A 963 -33.87 21.86 -3.55
CA GLY A 963 -33.22 21.10 -4.63
C GLY A 963 -33.82 21.35 -6.02
N ALA A 964 -33.12 20.93 -7.07
CA ALA A 964 -33.54 21.18 -8.45
C ALA A 964 -34.91 20.55 -8.78
N LYS A 965 -35.88 21.32 -9.29
CA LYS A 965 -37.18 20.81 -9.76
C LYS A 965 -37.16 20.64 -11.28
N ARG A 966 -37.82 19.60 -11.79
CA ARG A 966 -38.13 19.52 -13.23
C ARG A 966 -39.18 20.58 -13.59
N VAL A 967 -38.81 21.51 -14.45
CA VAL A 967 -39.70 22.51 -15.04
C VAL A 967 -39.87 22.19 -16.50
N LYS A 968 -41.12 22.17 -16.98
CA LYS A 968 -41.40 21.94 -18.39
C LYS A 968 -40.71 22.99 -19.25
N VAL A 969 -40.17 22.55 -20.38
CA VAL A 969 -39.47 23.41 -21.33
C VAL A 969 -40.11 23.23 -22.69
N VAL A 970 -40.37 24.36 -23.35
CA VAL A 970 -40.71 24.40 -24.77
C VAL A 970 -39.45 24.84 -25.49
N TRP A 971 -38.83 23.91 -26.20
CA TRP A 971 -37.62 24.18 -26.97
C TRP A 971 -37.93 24.87 -28.28
N GLU A 972 -37.00 25.69 -28.74
CA GLU A 972 -36.98 26.18 -30.12
C GLU A 972 -36.83 24.99 -31.08
N ALA A 973 -37.41 25.14 -32.27
CA ALA A 973 -37.27 24.14 -33.32
C ALA A 973 -35.81 24.06 -33.76
N ILE A 974 -35.28 22.84 -33.85
CA ILE A 974 -33.96 22.60 -34.41
C ILE A 974 -34.07 22.75 -35.93
N ALA A 975 -33.21 23.57 -36.54
CA ALA A 975 -33.17 23.72 -37.98
C ALA A 975 -32.67 22.43 -38.65
N GLU A 976 -33.24 22.08 -39.80
CA GLU A 976 -32.85 20.87 -40.55
C GLU A 976 -31.39 20.91 -41.01
N GLU A 977 -30.86 22.12 -41.24
CA GLU A 977 -29.45 22.35 -41.59
C GLU A 977 -28.47 22.03 -40.44
N ASP A 978 -28.85 22.31 -39.18
CA ASP A 978 -28.03 22.00 -37.99
C ASP A 978 -27.94 20.49 -37.73
N MET A 979 -28.91 19.72 -38.23
CA MET A 979 -28.92 18.26 -38.13
C MET A 979 -28.20 17.57 -39.30
N ALA A 980 -27.84 18.32 -40.33
CA ALA A 980 -27.33 17.79 -41.59
C ALA A 980 -25.82 17.50 -41.57
N SER A 981 -25.06 18.02 -40.60
CA SER A 981 -23.60 17.85 -40.54
C SER A 981 -23.09 17.61 -39.12
N PHE A 982 -21.89 17.02 -39.00
CA PHE A 982 -21.27 16.75 -37.70
C PHE A 982 -20.68 18.03 -37.12
N HIS A 983 -21.39 18.65 -36.19
CA HIS A 983 -20.89 19.78 -35.42
C HIS A 983 -21.66 19.90 -34.10
N GLU A 984 -21.30 20.91 -33.33
CA GLU A 984 -22.05 21.30 -32.15
C GLU A 984 -22.84 22.57 -32.43
N PHE A 985 -24.06 22.63 -31.91
CA PHE A 985 -24.89 23.83 -31.92
C PHE A 985 -25.71 23.92 -30.64
N THR A 986 -26.29 25.08 -30.37
CA THR A 986 -27.08 25.31 -29.16
C THR A 986 -28.53 25.53 -29.50
N VAL A 987 -29.41 24.79 -28.83
CA VAL A 987 -30.86 24.95 -28.90
C VAL A 987 -31.33 25.64 -27.65
N TYR A 988 -32.05 26.74 -27.78
CA TYR A 988 -32.62 27.43 -26.64
C TYR A 988 -34.03 26.94 -26.34
N GLY A 989 -34.45 27.05 -25.09
CA GLY A 989 -35.79 26.67 -24.64
C GLY A 989 -36.33 27.66 -23.63
N GLN A 990 -37.65 27.82 -23.65
CA GLN A 990 -38.40 28.62 -22.70
C GLN A 990 -38.98 27.72 -21.61
N LEU A 991 -38.71 28.05 -20.35
CA LEU A 991 -39.27 27.34 -19.20
C LEU A 991 -40.71 27.78 -18.92
N GLU A 992 -41.61 26.82 -18.81
CA GLU A 992 -43.03 27.06 -18.56
C GLU A 992 -43.21 27.72 -17.18
N GLY A 993 -43.75 28.94 -17.17
CA GLY A 993 -44.02 29.70 -15.95
C GLY A 993 -42.81 30.42 -15.34
N LEU A 994 -41.62 30.36 -15.96
CA LEU A 994 -40.41 31.05 -15.48
C LEU A 994 -39.79 31.96 -16.56
N ASP A 995 -39.30 33.13 -16.15
CA ASP A 995 -38.56 34.07 -17.01
C ASP A 995 -37.05 33.75 -17.04
N LEU A 996 -36.73 32.46 -17.26
CA LEU A 996 -35.36 31.94 -17.40
C LEU A 996 -35.26 31.18 -18.71
N LYS A 997 -34.24 31.50 -19.50
CA LYS A 997 -33.91 30.76 -20.73
C LYS A 997 -33.00 29.58 -20.40
N VAL A 998 -33.28 28.44 -20.99
CA VAL A 998 -32.39 27.27 -20.94
C VAL A 998 -31.73 27.08 -22.30
N SER A 999 -30.52 26.55 -22.31
CA SER A 999 -29.81 26.14 -23.52
C SER A 999 -29.41 24.66 -23.42
N ALA A 1000 -29.64 23.92 -24.51
CA ALA A 1000 -29.13 22.58 -24.74
C ALA A 1000 -28.02 22.64 -25.79
N GLN A 1001 -26.81 22.20 -25.46
CA GLN A 1001 -25.77 22.00 -26.46
C GLN A 1001 -26.01 20.64 -27.13
N ILE A 1002 -26.31 20.66 -28.42
CA ILE A 1002 -26.49 19.47 -29.24
C ILE A 1002 -25.19 19.18 -29.96
N CYS A 1003 -24.70 17.96 -29.82
CA CYS A 1003 -23.55 17.45 -30.56
C CYS A 1003 -24.06 16.38 -31.52
N VAL A 1004 -23.98 16.67 -32.82
CA VAL A 1004 -24.34 15.73 -33.87
C VAL A 1004 -23.18 14.75 -34.04
N GLN A 1005 -23.35 13.57 -33.48
CA GLN A 1005 -22.39 12.49 -33.46
C GLN A 1005 -22.48 11.63 -34.71
N GLY A 1006 -21.34 11.09 -35.09
CA GLY A 1006 -21.25 10.03 -36.07
C GLY A 1006 -19.86 9.45 -36.13
N ILE A 1007 -19.79 8.28 -36.72
CA ILE A 1007 -18.52 7.60 -36.97
C ILE A 1007 -17.82 8.38 -38.08
N CYS A 1008 -16.72 9.05 -37.72
CA CYS A 1008 -15.89 9.82 -38.64
C CYS A 1008 -14.78 8.98 -39.28
N ALA A 1009 -14.35 7.93 -38.59
CA ALA A 1009 -13.45 6.93 -39.16
C ALA A 1009 -13.70 5.55 -38.54
N ILE A 1010 -13.44 4.52 -39.32
CA ILE A 1010 -13.29 3.14 -38.84
C ILE A 1010 -11.81 2.80 -39.00
N GLU A 1011 -11.14 2.43 -37.93
CA GLU A 1011 -9.73 2.06 -38.01
C GLU A 1011 -9.58 0.73 -38.77
N THR A 1012 -8.68 0.70 -39.76
CA THR A 1012 -8.37 -0.52 -40.51
C THR A 1012 -7.58 -1.48 -39.63
N GLU A 1013 -8.14 -2.66 -39.37
CA GLU A 1013 -7.46 -3.75 -38.66
C GLU A 1013 -6.59 -4.56 -39.63
N ARG A 1014 -5.49 -5.14 -39.13
CA ARG A 1014 -4.62 -6.03 -39.90
C ARG A 1014 -4.55 -7.39 -39.22
N ILE A 1015 -4.82 -8.44 -39.98
CA ILE A 1015 -4.76 -9.82 -39.50
C ILE A 1015 -3.83 -10.65 -40.38
N TRP A 1016 -3.27 -11.70 -39.79
CA TRP A 1016 -2.39 -12.63 -40.49
C TRP A 1016 -2.95 -14.04 -40.36
N THR A 1017 -2.97 -14.78 -41.46
CA THR A 1017 -3.32 -16.20 -41.50
C THR A 1017 -2.28 -16.96 -42.31
N LEU A 1018 -2.15 -18.27 -42.08
CA LEU A 1018 -1.29 -19.11 -42.90
C LEU A 1018 -1.99 -19.49 -44.21
N VAL A 1019 -1.20 -19.80 -45.24
CA VAL A 1019 -1.75 -20.34 -46.49
C VAL A 1019 -2.55 -21.62 -46.21
N LYS A 1020 -3.75 -21.69 -46.80
CA LYS A 1020 -4.84 -22.68 -46.63
C LYS A 1020 -5.61 -22.59 -45.32
N GLU A 1021 -5.39 -21.57 -44.50
CA GLU A 1021 -6.17 -21.32 -43.27
C GLU A 1021 -7.17 -20.17 -43.46
N ALA A 1022 -8.42 -20.40 -43.05
CA ALA A 1022 -9.42 -19.35 -43.04
C ALA A 1022 -9.02 -18.25 -42.03
N PRO A 1023 -8.90 -16.98 -42.45
CA PRO A 1023 -8.53 -15.91 -41.55
C PRO A 1023 -9.62 -15.67 -40.51
N HIS A 1024 -9.21 -15.53 -39.24
CA HIS A 1024 -10.12 -15.14 -38.16
C HIS A 1024 -10.39 -13.64 -38.24
N LEU A 1025 -11.50 -13.28 -38.88
CA LEU A 1025 -11.95 -11.89 -38.97
C LEU A 1025 -12.41 -11.39 -37.58
N PRO A 1026 -12.07 -10.15 -37.19
CA PRO A 1026 -12.51 -9.60 -35.91
C PRO A 1026 -14.04 -9.37 -35.94
N ASP A 1027 -14.73 -9.66 -34.85
CA ASP A 1027 -16.18 -9.49 -34.74
C ASP A 1027 -16.60 -8.02 -34.50
N ARG A 1028 -15.63 -7.16 -34.15
CA ARG A 1028 -15.80 -5.72 -33.94
C ARG A 1028 -14.64 -4.92 -34.54
N VAL A 1029 -14.91 -3.68 -34.93
CA VAL A 1029 -13.91 -2.71 -35.41
C VAL A 1029 -13.89 -1.47 -34.54
N LYS A 1030 -12.74 -0.81 -34.44
CA LYS A 1030 -12.59 0.44 -33.69
C LYS A 1030 -13.12 1.61 -34.50
N LEU A 1031 -13.83 2.49 -33.82
CA LEU A 1031 -14.49 3.67 -34.36
C LEU A 1031 -13.83 4.92 -33.79
N VAL A 1032 -13.73 5.96 -34.60
CA VAL A 1032 -13.46 7.33 -34.16
C VAL A 1032 -14.72 8.14 -34.36
N LEU A 1033 -15.29 8.67 -33.27
CA LEU A 1033 -16.49 9.50 -33.30
C LEU A 1033 -16.13 10.96 -33.60
N SER A 1034 -17.10 11.74 -34.07
CA SER A 1034 -16.92 13.17 -34.42
C SER A 1034 -16.48 14.07 -33.26
N ASP A 1035 -16.58 13.60 -32.01
CA ASP A 1035 -16.10 14.30 -30.81
C ASP A 1035 -14.69 13.85 -30.36
N GLY A 1036 -14.02 13.01 -31.15
CA GLY A 1036 -12.67 12.51 -30.89
C GLY A 1036 -12.60 11.28 -29.97
N ARG A 1037 -13.73 10.82 -29.41
CA ARG A 1037 -13.75 9.58 -28.61
C ARG A 1037 -13.59 8.34 -29.49
N ARG A 1038 -12.95 7.32 -28.92
CA ARG A 1038 -12.79 5.99 -29.55
C ARG A 1038 -13.80 5.01 -28.97
N ASP A 1039 -14.44 4.22 -29.82
CA ASP A 1039 -15.41 3.17 -29.44
C ASP A 1039 -15.21 1.92 -30.31
N THR A 1040 -16.00 0.86 -30.11
CA THR A 1040 -15.99 -0.34 -30.95
C THR A 1040 -17.41 -0.73 -31.37
N ALA A 1041 -17.60 -1.10 -32.64
CA ALA A 1041 -18.89 -1.59 -33.13
C ALA A 1041 -18.77 -2.94 -33.82
N LYS A 1042 -19.85 -3.71 -33.75
CA LYS A 1042 -19.97 -4.99 -34.43
C LYS A 1042 -19.92 -4.76 -35.94
N VAL A 1043 -19.09 -5.53 -36.62
CA VAL A 1043 -18.91 -5.48 -38.07
C VAL A 1043 -19.50 -6.75 -38.68
N THR A 1044 -20.16 -6.58 -39.82
CA THR A 1044 -20.56 -7.68 -40.69
C THR A 1044 -19.65 -7.63 -41.91
N TRP A 1045 -18.69 -8.55 -42.00
CA TRP A 1045 -17.77 -8.62 -43.13
C TRP A 1045 -18.47 -9.14 -44.38
N ASP A 1046 -18.04 -8.66 -45.55
CA ASP A 1046 -18.46 -9.21 -46.83
C ASP A 1046 -17.94 -10.65 -46.97
N GLU A 1047 -18.54 -11.42 -47.88
CA GLU A 1047 -18.15 -12.81 -48.10
C GLU A 1047 -16.70 -12.89 -48.60
N LEU A 1048 -15.84 -13.52 -47.81
CA LEU A 1048 -14.44 -13.72 -48.17
C LEU A 1048 -14.33 -14.80 -49.24
N ASP A 1049 -13.76 -14.46 -50.41
CA ASP A 1049 -13.50 -15.43 -51.47
C ASP A 1049 -12.60 -16.57 -50.91
N PRO A 1050 -13.06 -17.84 -50.95
CA PRO A 1050 -12.29 -18.99 -50.48
C PRO A 1050 -10.92 -19.16 -51.13
N GLN A 1051 -10.66 -18.54 -52.30
CA GLN A 1051 -9.34 -18.55 -52.92
C GLN A 1051 -8.32 -17.66 -52.22
N VAL A 1052 -8.76 -16.69 -51.39
CA VAL A 1052 -7.86 -15.75 -50.71
C VAL A 1052 -6.91 -16.48 -49.78
N SER A 1053 -7.39 -17.45 -49.01
CA SER A 1053 -6.52 -18.25 -48.14
C SER A 1053 -5.66 -19.24 -48.92
N ALA A 1054 -5.93 -19.52 -50.20
CA ALA A 1054 -5.24 -20.57 -50.96
C ALA A 1054 -3.84 -20.19 -51.46
N GLN A 1055 -3.47 -18.90 -51.45
CA GLN A 1055 -2.19 -18.39 -51.95
C GLN A 1055 -1.60 -17.33 -51.01
N VAL A 1056 -0.27 -17.25 -50.94
CA VAL A 1056 0.44 -16.22 -50.18
C VAL A 1056 0.20 -14.84 -50.81
N GLY A 1057 -0.20 -13.86 -50.01
CA GLY A 1057 -0.55 -12.53 -50.51
C GLY A 1057 -1.28 -11.66 -49.49
N GLU A 1058 -1.68 -10.47 -49.90
CA GLU A 1058 -2.48 -9.54 -49.10
C GLU A 1058 -3.83 -9.31 -49.78
N CYS A 1059 -4.91 -9.37 -49.02
CA CYS A 1059 -6.26 -9.07 -49.46
C CYS A 1059 -6.92 -8.11 -48.48
N ILE A 1060 -7.60 -7.07 -48.98
CA ILE A 1060 -8.44 -6.21 -48.15
C ILE A 1060 -9.87 -6.69 -48.27
N LEU A 1061 -10.46 -7.08 -47.15
CA LEU A 1061 -11.87 -7.40 -47.06
C LEU A 1061 -12.63 -6.20 -46.47
N THR A 1062 -13.73 -5.84 -47.09
CA THR A 1062 -14.65 -4.81 -46.60
C THR A 1062 -15.75 -5.41 -45.73
N GLY A 1063 -16.31 -4.60 -44.85
CA GLY A 1063 -17.45 -4.96 -44.03
C GLY A 1063 -18.31 -3.75 -43.70
N GLN A 1064 -19.53 -4.00 -43.23
CA GLN A 1064 -20.46 -2.95 -42.80
C GLN A 1064 -20.63 -2.93 -41.29
N VAL A 1065 -20.61 -1.72 -40.74
CA VAL A 1065 -21.01 -1.43 -39.37
C VAL A 1065 -22.45 -0.89 -39.42
N ALA A 1066 -23.34 -1.49 -38.64
CA ALA A 1066 -24.74 -1.08 -38.60
C ALA A 1066 -24.87 0.41 -38.23
N GLY A 1067 -25.59 1.18 -39.05
CA GLY A 1067 -25.79 2.63 -38.84
C GLY A 1067 -24.63 3.52 -39.33
N CYS A 1068 -23.63 2.96 -40.03
CA CYS A 1068 -22.49 3.70 -40.57
C CYS A 1068 -22.42 3.59 -42.11
N GLU A 1069 -22.20 4.71 -42.80
CA GLU A 1069 -21.96 4.71 -44.26
C GLU A 1069 -20.49 4.43 -44.61
N LEU A 1070 -19.56 4.52 -43.65
CA LEU A 1070 -18.15 4.23 -43.87
C LEU A 1070 -17.92 2.71 -43.92
N PRO A 1071 -17.21 2.18 -44.93
CA PRO A 1071 -16.86 0.77 -44.98
C PRO A 1071 -15.81 0.45 -43.92
N ALA A 1072 -16.03 -0.59 -43.13
CA ALA A 1072 -14.98 -1.20 -42.33
C ALA A 1072 -14.02 -1.94 -43.27
N THR A 1073 -12.72 -1.89 -43.01
CA THR A 1073 -11.73 -2.63 -43.78
C THR A 1073 -10.85 -3.46 -42.85
N VAL A 1074 -10.55 -4.69 -43.25
CA VAL A 1074 -9.53 -5.53 -42.64
C VAL A 1074 -8.54 -5.96 -43.72
N THR A 1075 -7.27 -5.73 -43.46
CA THR A 1075 -6.20 -6.27 -44.30
C THR A 1075 -5.84 -7.66 -43.82
N ILE A 1076 -6.04 -8.65 -44.68
CA ILE A 1076 -5.72 -10.06 -44.46
C ILE A 1076 -4.40 -10.37 -45.15
N HIS A 1077 -3.38 -10.66 -44.36
CA HIS A 1077 -2.11 -11.16 -44.87
C HIS A 1077 -2.06 -12.68 -44.78
N VAL A 1078 -1.99 -13.34 -45.93
CA VAL A 1078 -1.82 -14.79 -46.05
C VAL A 1078 -0.35 -15.09 -46.29
N THR A 1079 0.27 -15.89 -45.43
CA THR A 1079 1.71 -16.19 -45.51
C THR A 1079 1.99 -17.69 -45.38
N ASP A 1080 3.04 -18.16 -46.03
CA ASP A 1080 3.58 -19.52 -45.87
C ASP A 1080 4.70 -19.56 -44.82
N ALA A 1081 5.13 -18.40 -44.31
CA ALA A 1081 6.11 -18.29 -43.24
C ALA A 1081 5.46 -18.63 -41.90
N SER A 1082 5.71 -19.84 -41.42
CA SER A 1082 5.34 -20.29 -40.07
C SER A 1082 6.57 -20.45 -39.19
N VAL A 1083 6.44 -20.20 -37.89
CA VAL A 1083 7.34 -20.72 -36.85
C VAL A 1083 6.62 -21.81 -36.06
N ASP A 1084 7.38 -22.71 -35.45
CA ASP A 1084 6.84 -23.54 -34.37
C ASP A 1084 6.26 -22.58 -33.31
N GLY A 1085 4.94 -22.65 -33.09
CA GLY A 1085 4.27 -21.80 -32.11
C GLY A 1085 4.36 -22.38 -30.70
N GLU A 1086 3.49 -21.90 -29.81
CA GLU A 1086 3.45 -22.37 -28.42
C GLU A 1086 3.17 -23.87 -28.31
N VAL A 1087 3.77 -24.50 -27.30
CA VAL A 1087 3.44 -25.85 -26.87
C VAL A 1087 2.01 -25.83 -26.31
N ILE A 1088 1.02 -26.06 -27.17
CA ILE A 1088 -0.40 -25.99 -26.82
C ILE A 1088 -0.82 -27.11 -25.87
N SER A 1089 -0.03 -28.17 -25.73
CA SER A 1089 -0.22 -29.18 -24.68
C SER A 1089 0.04 -28.60 -23.28
N ASN A 1090 0.96 -27.65 -23.12
CA ASN A 1090 1.49 -27.19 -21.83
C ASN A 1090 0.81 -25.89 -21.33
N GLN A 1091 -0.24 -25.42 -22.00
CA GLN A 1091 -0.95 -24.21 -21.63
C GLN A 1091 -1.84 -24.46 -20.41
N TRP A 1092 -1.55 -23.85 -19.26
CA TRP A 1092 -2.48 -23.85 -18.12
C TRP A 1092 -3.55 -22.78 -18.36
N THR A 1093 -4.80 -23.20 -18.53
CA THR A 1093 -5.91 -22.29 -18.86
C THR A 1093 -6.83 -22.00 -17.67
N GLY A 1094 -6.39 -22.30 -16.43
CA GLY A 1094 -7.22 -22.18 -15.23
C GLY A 1094 -8.11 -23.39 -14.96
N SER A 1095 -7.83 -24.54 -15.60
CA SER A 1095 -8.67 -25.75 -15.55
C SER A 1095 -7.86 -27.04 -15.75
N ASN A 1096 -8.54 -28.20 -15.76
CA ASN A 1096 -7.95 -29.52 -16.03
C ASN A 1096 -7.59 -29.77 -17.52
N LEU A 1097 -7.75 -28.79 -18.42
CA LEU A 1097 -7.42 -28.89 -19.84
C LEU A 1097 -6.25 -27.95 -20.22
N PRO A 1098 -5.34 -28.36 -21.13
CA PRO A 1098 -5.26 -29.65 -21.83
C PRO A 1098 -4.96 -30.85 -20.91
N LEU A 1099 -5.59 -32.00 -21.20
CA LEU A 1099 -5.54 -33.20 -20.33
C LEU A 1099 -4.94 -34.39 -21.06
N VAL A 1100 -3.87 -34.98 -20.51
CA VAL A 1100 -3.30 -36.24 -21.00
C VAL A 1100 -4.04 -37.46 -20.45
N PHE A 1101 -4.15 -38.50 -21.27
CA PHE A 1101 -4.82 -39.76 -20.95
C PHE A 1101 -4.06 -40.96 -21.51
N ALA A 1102 -4.21 -42.12 -20.89
CA ALA A 1102 -3.56 -43.37 -21.32
C ALA A 1102 -4.53 -44.55 -21.36
N SER A 1103 -4.18 -45.58 -22.14
CA SER A 1103 -4.84 -46.89 -22.05
C SER A 1103 -4.66 -47.53 -20.68
N HIS A 1104 -3.44 -47.46 -20.15
CA HIS A 1104 -3.06 -47.97 -18.84
C HIS A 1104 -1.76 -47.31 -18.37
N SER A 1105 -1.69 -46.93 -17.10
CA SER A 1105 -0.48 -46.43 -16.44
C SER A 1105 -0.06 -47.38 -15.31
N GLU A 1106 1.23 -47.69 -15.21
CA GLU A 1106 1.78 -48.45 -14.09
C GLU A 1106 1.62 -47.70 -12.74
N PRO A 1107 1.50 -48.42 -11.61
CA PRO A 1107 1.47 -47.78 -10.28
C PRO A 1107 2.68 -46.85 -10.06
N ASN A 1108 2.44 -45.65 -9.54
CA ASN A 1108 3.42 -44.57 -9.32
C ASN A 1108 4.02 -43.93 -10.59
N HIS A 1109 3.53 -44.29 -11.78
CA HIS A 1109 3.92 -43.72 -13.07
C HIS A 1109 2.69 -43.17 -13.82
N PRO A 1110 1.94 -42.20 -13.23
CA PRO A 1110 0.70 -41.68 -13.81
C PRO A 1110 0.93 -40.98 -15.14
N VAL A 1111 -0.09 -40.99 -16.01
CA VAL A 1111 -0.06 -40.30 -17.30
C VAL A 1111 0.07 -38.79 -17.16
N SER A 1112 -0.31 -38.21 -16.01
CA SER A 1112 -0.19 -36.77 -15.75
C SER A 1112 1.23 -36.24 -15.86
N TYR A 1113 2.25 -37.10 -15.69
CA TYR A 1113 3.65 -36.71 -15.91
C TYR A 1113 3.95 -36.38 -17.36
N LEU A 1114 3.14 -36.82 -18.32
CA LEU A 1114 3.32 -36.48 -19.74
C LEU A 1114 2.85 -35.07 -20.11
N ASN A 1115 2.38 -34.28 -19.15
CA ASN A 1115 1.98 -32.88 -19.35
C ASN A 1115 2.21 -32.02 -18.09
N ASP A 1116 3.26 -32.31 -17.32
CA ASP A 1116 3.62 -31.57 -16.10
C ASP A 1116 4.77 -30.58 -16.30
N LYS A 1117 5.29 -30.48 -17.53
CA LYS A 1117 6.40 -29.61 -17.97
C LYS A 1117 7.78 -30.09 -17.49
N VAL A 1118 7.90 -31.30 -16.96
CA VAL A 1118 9.16 -31.83 -16.40
C VAL A 1118 9.70 -32.95 -17.29
N ILE A 1119 10.62 -32.58 -18.18
CA ILE A 1119 11.35 -33.52 -19.04
C ILE A 1119 12.53 -34.14 -18.27
N SER A 1120 12.40 -35.39 -17.82
CA SER A 1120 13.50 -36.15 -17.22
C SER A 1120 14.43 -36.73 -18.30
N ARG A 1121 15.70 -36.31 -18.31
CA ARG A 1121 16.75 -36.69 -19.30
C ARG A 1121 17.92 -37.49 -18.72
N LYS A 1122 17.74 -38.00 -17.49
CA LYS A 1122 18.72 -38.88 -16.84
C LYS A 1122 18.20 -40.31 -17.01
N LYS A 1123 19.06 -41.34 -16.96
CA LYS A 1123 18.67 -42.78 -16.96
C LYS A 1123 17.74 -43.21 -15.80
N SER A 1124 17.21 -42.26 -15.03
CA SER A 1124 16.26 -42.39 -13.94
C SER A 1124 14.83 -42.42 -14.46
N THR A 1125 13.98 -43.28 -13.90
CA THR A 1125 12.54 -43.30 -14.14
C THR A 1125 11.76 -42.37 -13.21
N ALA A 1126 12.44 -41.44 -12.53
CA ALA A 1126 11.77 -40.38 -11.79
C ALA A 1126 11.02 -39.46 -12.77
N ASN A 1127 9.73 -39.25 -12.51
CA ASN A 1127 8.81 -38.47 -13.34
C ASN A 1127 8.60 -39.01 -14.76
N THR A 1128 8.27 -40.30 -14.87
CA THR A 1128 7.97 -40.95 -16.16
C THR A 1128 6.64 -41.68 -16.12
N TRP A 1129 5.92 -41.66 -17.23
CA TRP A 1129 4.82 -42.60 -17.47
C TRP A 1129 5.40 -43.90 -18.03
N ILE A 1130 4.98 -45.04 -17.48
CA ILE A 1130 5.47 -46.37 -17.88
C ILE A 1130 4.30 -47.26 -18.30
N ALA A 1131 4.51 -48.00 -19.40
CA ALA A 1131 3.61 -49.05 -19.86
C ALA A 1131 4.36 -50.37 -20.13
N LYS A 1132 3.88 -51.47 -19.54
CA LYS A 1132 4.46 -52.84 -19.68
C LYS A 1132 3.63 -53.79 -20.54
N SER A 1133 2.65 -53.29 -21.29
CA SER A 1133 1.79 -54.11 -22.14
C SER A 1133 2.37 -54.25 -23.55
N GLU A 1134 2.02 -55.33 -24.27
CA GLU A 1134 2.35 -55.51 -25.70
C GLU A 1134 1.77 -54.40 -26.58
N GLN A 1135 0.72 -53.71 -26.09
CA GLN A 1135 0.11 -52.55 -26.73
C GLN A 1135 -0.14 -51.42 -25.71
N ALA A 1136 0.24 -50.20 -26.05
CA ALA A 1136 0.01 -49.02 -25.21
C ALA A 1136 -0.44 -47.82 -26.05
N ASN A 1137 -1.26 -46.94 -25.48
CA ASN A 1137 -1.57 -45.66 -26.08
C ASN A 1137 -1.62 -44.53 -25.06
N VAL A 1138 -1.15 -43.37 -25.49
CA VAL A 1138 -1.24 -42.10 -24.77
C VAL A 1138 -1.81 -41.05 -25.70
N GLY A 1139 -2.58 -40.12 -25.15
CA GLY A 1139 -3.13 -39.03 -25.93
C GLY A 1139 -3.37 -37.80 -25.09
N ILE A 1140 -3.75 -36.72 -25.74
CA ILE A 1140 -4.04 -35.44 -25.12
C ILE A 1140 -5.35 -34.86 -25.65
N LEU A 1141 -6.17 -34.32 -24.75
CA LEU A 1141 -7.39 -33.58 -25.02
C LEU A 1141 -7.11 -32.07 -24.98
N PHE A 1142 -7.66 -31.33 -25.94
CA PHE A 1142 -7.47 -29.88 -26.03
C PHE A 1142 -8.68 -29.09 -25.52
N GLY A 1143 -8.43 -27.95 -24.87
CA GLY A 1143 -9.48 -27.01 -24.45
C GLY A 1143 -8.96 -25.85 -23.60
N ASP A 1144 -9.83 -24.87 -23.35
CA ASP A 1144 -9.55 -23.63 -22.62
C ASP A 1144 -10.53 -23.43 -21.46
N ALA A 1145 -10.03 -23.14 -20.25
CA ALA A 1145 -10.84 -22.80 -19.07
C ALA A 1145 -11.96 -23.82 -18.76
N GLY A 1146 -11.68 -25.11 -18.99
CA GLY A 1146 -12.58 -26.23 -18.73
C GLY A 1146 -13.52 -26.57 -19.89
N ILE A 1147 -13.45 -25.80 -20.98
CA ILE A 1147 -14.26 -26.01 -22.19
C ILE A 1147 -13.41 -26.73 -23.24
N LEU A 1148 -13.86 -27.91 -23.68
CA LEU A 1148 -13.22 -28.65 -24.77
C LEU A 1148 -13.31 -27.86 -26.08
N LYS A 1149 -12.19 -27.77 -26.80
CA LYS A 1149 -12.13 -27.02 -28.06
C LYS A 1149 -11.18 -27.71 -29.02
N PRO A 1150 -11.58 -27.96 -30.28
CA PRO A 1150 -10.68 -28.57 -31.23
C PRO A 1150 -9.51 -27.62 -31.54
N ARG A 1151 -8.33 -28.20 -31.75
CA ARG A 1151 -7.11 -27.47 -32.08
C ARG A 1151 -6.52 -28.00 -33.38
N PHE A 1152 -5.95 -27.07 -34.13
CA PHE A 1152 -5.11 -27.36 -35.27
C PHE A 1152 -3.74 -27.84 -34.81
N VAL A 1153 -3.35 -29.04 -35.24
CA VAL A 1153 -2.09 -29.70 -34.86
C VAL A 1153 -1.46 -30.36 -36.09
N ASP A 1154 -0.14 -30.24 -36.22
CA ASP A 1154 0.61 -30.82 -37.35
C ASP A 1154 1.97 -31.40 -36.93
N ASN A 1155 2.24 -31.44 -35.62
CA ASN A 1155 3.46 -31.99 -35.08
C ASN A 1155 3.28 -32.43 -33.62
N VAL A 1156 4.10 -33.40 -33.21
CA VAL A 1156 4.15 -33.93 -31.85
C VAL A 1156 5.59 -34.29 -31.49
N THR A 1157 5.99 -33.98 -30.27
CA THR A 1157 7.29 -34.34 -29.71
C THR A 1157 7.09 -35.21 -28.48
N LEU A 1158 7.77 -36.35 -28.47
CA LEU A 1158 7.84 -37.27 -27.34
C LEU A 1158 9.23 -37.23 -26.71
N TYR A 1159 9.27 -37.17 -25.39
CA TYR A 1159 10.48 -37.36 -24.62
C TYR A 1159 10.44 -38.71 -23.92
N TYR A 1160 11.56 -39.43 -23.90
CA TYR A 1160 11.64 -40.80 -23.40
C TYR A 1160 12.88 -41.00 -22.52
N VAL A 1161 12.90 -42.10 -21.75
CA VAL A 1161 14.12 -42.55 -21.05
C VAL A 1161 14.64 -43.82 -21.72
N GLU A 1162 15.93 -43.85 -22.04
CA GLU A 1162 16.59 -45.04 -22.58
C GLU A 1162 17.71 -45.55 -21.67
N ASN A 1163 17.58 -46.80 -21.23
CA ASN A 1163 18.56 -47.50 -20.40
C ASN A 1163 18.52 -49.02 -20.68
N GLN A 1164 19.07 -49.85 -19.79
CA GLN A 1164 19.09 -51.30 -20.02
C GLN A 1164 17.69 -51.94 -20.01
N ASP A 1165 16.70 -51.29 -19.39
CA ASP A 1165 15.35 -51.81 -19.18
C ASP A 1165 14.30 -51.16 -20.12
N TYR A 1166 14.58 -49.97 -20.65
CA TYR A 1166 13.68 -49.20 -21.52
C TYR A 1166 14.40 -48.76 -22.80
N VAL A 1167 13.76 -48.93 -23.95
CA VAL A 1167 14.30 -48.57 -25.27
C VAL A 1167 13.39 -47.54 -25.92
N ALA A 1168 13.96 -46.62 -26.70
CA ALA A 1168 13.19 -45.71 -27.54
C ALA A 1168 12.33 -46.49 -28.54
N VAL A 1169 11.02 -46.31 -28.51
CA VAL A 1169 10.12 -46.93 -29.49
C VAL A 1169 9.33 -45.85 -30.21
N ASP A 1170 9.41 -45.84 -31.54
CA ASP A 1170 8.57 -44.97 -32.36
C ASP A 1170 7.10 -45.41 -32.26
N PRO A 1171 6.14 -44.47 -32.15
CA PRO A 1171 4.72 -44.81 -32.22
C PRO A 1171 4.41 -45.45 -33.57
N THR A 1172 3.75 -46.60 -33.54
CA THR A 1172 3.25 -47.31 -34.73
C THR A 1172 2.19 -46.50 -35.48
N HIS A 1173 1.37 -45.74 -34.76
CA HIS A 1173 0.38 -44.82 -35.35
C HIS A 1173 0.28 -43.53 -34.53
N ILE A 1174 0.09 -42.42 -35.23
CA ILE A 1174 -0.37 -41.14 -34.66
C ILE A 1174 -1.77 -40.91 -35.24
N ASP A 1175 -2.77 -40.90 -34.38
CA ASP A 1175 -4.17 -40.76 -34.76
C ASP A 1175 -4.74 -39.43 -34.23
N TYR A 1176 -5.68 -38.87 -34.97
CA TYR A 1176 -6.50 -37.74 -34.53
C TYR A 1176 -7.97 -38.17 -34.39
N TYR A 1177 -8.66 -37.54 -33.45
CA TYR A 1177 -10.04 -37.84 -33.10
C TYR A 1177 -11.02 -37.15 -34.05
N VAL A 1178 -11.96 -37.92 -34.60
CA VAL A 1178 -12.99 -37.47 -35.55
C VAL A 1178 -14.42 -37.70 -35.06
N GLY A 1179 -14.59 -38.21 -33.84
CA GLY A 1179 -15.90 -38.42 -33.23
C GLY A 1179 -16.57 -37.12 -32.75
N ASN A 1180 -17.78 -37.25 -32.22
CA ASN A 1180 -18.46 -36.14 -31.52
C ASN A 1180 -17.67 -35.69 -30.28
N GLU A 1181 -17.88 -34.46 -29.81
CA GLU A 1181 -17.17 -33.91 -28.64
C GLU A 1181 -17.06 -34.91 -27.48
N PRO A 1182 -15.83 -35.33 -27.09
CA PRO A 1182 -15.64 -36.38 -26.09
C PRO A 1182 -15.90 -35.83 -24.68
N SER A 1183 -16.39 -36.64 -23.75
CA SER A 1183 -16.43 -36.25 -22.33
C SER A 1183 -15.04 -36.39 -21.68
N LEU A 1184 -14.70 -35.53 -20.71
CA LEU A 1184 -13.48 -35.68 -19.91
C LEU A 1184 -13.45 -37.06 -19.20
N PRO A 1185 -12.33 -37.81 -19.28
CA PRO A 1185 -12.21 -39.10 -18.61
C PRO A 1185 -12.21 -38.93 -17.09
N ARG A 1186 -12.94 -39.82 -16.37
CA ARG A 1186 -12.95 -39.79 -14.90
C ARG A 1186 -11.63 -40.27 -14.32
N THR A 1187 -10.97 -41.21 -15.01
CA THR A 1187 -9.67 -41.77 -14.65
C THR A 1187 -8.68 -41.65 -15.82
N PRO A 1188 -7.92 -40.56 -15.92
CA PRO A 1188 -6.99 -40.34 -17.04
C PRO A 1188 -5.90 -41.44 -17.18
N ASN A 1189 -5.48 -42.06 -16.07
CA ASN A 1189 -4.50 -43.16 -16.03
C ASN A 1189 -5.01 -44.48 -16.66
N HIS A 1190 -6.33 -44.62 -16.85
CA HIS A 1190 -6.93 -45.76 -17.53
C HIS A 1190 -8.35 -45.35 -17.98
N LEU A 1191 -8.53 -45.14 -19.28
CA LEU A 1191 -9.82 -44.72 -19.84
C LEU A 1191 -10.99 -45.63 -19.39
N ASP A 1192 -12.14 -45.03 -19.12
CA ASP A 1192 -13.38 -45.74 -18.76
C ASP A 1192 -13.84 -46.69 -19.89
N LYS A 1193 -14.58 -47.76 -19.56
CA LYS A 1193 -15.08 -48.73 -20.56
C LYS A 1193 -15.97 -48.08 -21.62
N ASP A 1194 -16.76 -47.08 -21.23
CA ASP A 1194 -17.75 -46.41 -22.10
C ASP A 1194 -17.22 -45.09 -22.70
N SER A 1195 -15.92 -44.80 -22.56
CA SER A 1195 -15.33 -43.57 -23.09
C SER A 1195 -15.33 -43.55 -24.62
N LEU A 1196 -15.79 -42.45 -25.22
CA LEU A 1196 -15.72 -42.24 -26.68
C LEU A 1196 -14.28 -42.28 -27.22
N LEU A 1197 -13.28 -42.06 -26.36
CA LEU A 1197 -11.85 -42.14 -26.71
C LEU A 1197 -11.35 -43.59 -26.89
N LYS A 1198 -12.09 -44.61 -26.43
CA LYS A 1198 -11.77 -46.04 -26.65
C LYS A 1198 -12.34 -46.63 -27.94
N GLN A 1199 -13.28 -45.95 -28.57
CA GLN A 1199 -13.97 -46.41 -29.77
C GLN A 1199 -13.09 -46.16 -31.00
N GLU A 1200 -12.54 -47.21 -31.60
CA GLU A 1200 -11.61 -47.10 -32.74
C GLU A 1200 -12.25 -46.45 -33.97
N GLU A 1201 -13.58 -46.54 -34.12
CA GLU A 1201 -14.32 -45.86 -35.17
C GLU A 1201 -14.18 -44.33 -35.15
N ASN A 1202 -13.85 -43.75 -33.98
CA ASN A 1202 -13.69 -42.32 -33.77
C ASN A 1202 -12.26 -41.80 -34.04
N TRP A 1203 -11.34 -42.67 -34.46
CA TRP A 1203 -9.94 -42.29 -34.70
C TRP A 1203 -9.57 -42.47 -36.17
N ARG A 1204 -8.73 -41.57 -36.70
CA ARG A 1204 -8.14 -41.67 -38.03
C ARG A 1204 -6.64 -41.40 -37.97
N PRO A 1205 -5.81 -42.13 -38.72
CA PRO A 1205 -4.38 -41.87 -38.77
C PRO A 1205 -4.12 -40.51 -39.45
N VAL A 1206 -3.13 -39.78 -38.97
CA VAL A 1206 -2.62 -38.59 -39.67
C VAL A 1206 -1.85 -38.99 -40.93
N SER A 1207 -1.86 -38.16 -41.97
CA SER A 1207 -1.13 -38.40 -43.23
C SER A 1207 0.22 -37.69 -43.27
N ALA A 1208 1.09 -38.11 -44.20
CA ALA A 1208 2.43 -37.53 -44.42
C ALA A 1208 3.34 -37.44 -43.18
N ILE A 1209 3.26 -38.43 -42.28
CA ILE A 1209 4.12 -38.49 -41.08
C ILE A 1209 5.59 -38.53 -41.51
N ARG A 1210 6.37 -37.56 -41.02
CA ARG A 1210 7.83 -37.52 -41.11
C ARG A 1210 8.43 -37.42 -39.73
N LYS A 1211 9.44 -38.24 -39.45
CA LYS A 1211 10.28 -38.10 -38.27
C LYS A 1211 11.34 -37.04 -38.57
N VAL A 1212 11.44 -36.01 -37.74
CA VAL A 1212 12.38 -34.90 -37.90
C VAL A 1212 13.57 -35.12 -36.97
N SER A 1213 14.79 -34.89 -37.46
CA SER A 1213 16.00 -35.00 -36.64
C SER A 1213 15.98 -33.96 -35.51
N SER A 1214 16.09 -34.43 -34.26
CA SER A 1214 16.32 -33.57 -33.10
C SER A 1214 17.82 -33.50 -32.80
N ASP A 1215 18.31 -32.33 -32.40
CA ASP A 1215 19.69 -32.10 -31.96
C ASP A 1215 19.94 -32.59 -30.51
N LYS A 1216 18.94 -33.23 -29.89
CA LYS A 1216 18.96 -33.66 -28.48
C LYS A 1216 18.79 -35.18 -28.39
N ASP A 1217 19.69 -35.85 -27.67
CA ASP A 1217 19.53 -37.25 -27.26
C ASP A 1217 18.24 -37.39 -26.43
N GLU A 1218 17.47 -38.47 -26.62
CA GLU A 1218 16.22 -38.80 -25.88
C GLU A 1218 14.94 -38.03 -26.30
N GLU A 1219 14.84 -37.60 -27.57
CA GLU A 1219 13.66 -36.93 -28.15
C GLU A 1219 13.22 -37.56 -29.48
N LEU A 1220 11.90 -37.77 -29.65
CA LEU A 1220 11.29 -38.17 -30.92
C LEU A 1220 10.29 -37.10 -31.38
N ARG A 1221 10.63 -36.40 -32.47
CA ARG A 1221 9.75 -35.40 -33.09
C ARG A 1221 9.15 -35.92 -34.39
N PHE A 1222 7.83 -35.83 -34.50
CA PHE A 1222 7.06 -36.18 -35.69
C PHE A 1222 6.31 -34.96 -36.20
N GLU A 1223 6.31 -34.78 -37.50
CA GLU A 1223 5.46 -33.81 -38.20
C GLU A 1223 4.56 -34.56 -39.16
N PHE A 1224 3.35 -34.09 -39.35
CA PHE A 1224 2.33 -34.71 -40.17
C PHE A 1224 1.45 -33.65 -40.82
N ASP A 1225 0.61 -34.04 -41.78
CA ASP A 1225 -0.35 -33.12 -42.38
C ASP A 1225 -1.27 -32.54 -41.31
N LYS A 1226 -1.47 -31.23 -41.35
CA LYS A 1226 -2.25 -30.48 -40.37
C LYS A 1226 -3.68 -31.02 -40.24
N VAL A 1227 -4.10 -31.31 -39.01
CA VAL A 1227 -5.46 -31.76 -38.67
C VAL A 1227 -6.07 -30.88 -37.59
N GLU A 1228 -7.40 -30.69 -37.63
CA GLU A 1228 -8.16 -30.07 -36.55
C GLU A 1228 -8.87 -31.17 -35.74
N THR A 1229 -8.63 -31.23 -34.43
CA THR A 1229 -9.13 -32.33 -33.61
C THR A 1229 -9.29 -31.92 -32.14
N TYR A 1230 -10.23 -32.58 -31.43
CA TYR A 1230 -10.35 -32.49 -29.96
C TYR A 1230 -9.24 -33.26 -29.23
N ALA A 1231 -8.66 -34.27 -29.86
CA ALA A 1231 -7.61 -35.09 -29.26
C ALA A 1231 -6.63 -35.65 -30.28
N LEU A 1232 -5.39 -35.86 -29.84
CA LEU A 1232 -4.35 -36.61 -30.55
C LEU A 1232 -3.99 -37.83 -29.70
N ARG A 1233 -3.76 -39.00 -30.33
CA ARG A 1233 -3.34 -40.24 -29.67
C ARG A 1233 -2.18 -40.89 -30.40
N LEU A 1234 -1.21 -41.38 -29.64
CA LEU A 1234 -0.06 -42.13 -30.12
C LEU A 1234 -0.22 -43.58 -29.67
N ARG A 1235 -0.14 -44.51 -30.62
CA ARG A 1235 -0.25 -45.95 -30.39
C ARG A 1235 1.10 -46.62 -30.56
N PHE A 1236 1.42 -47.52 -29.65
CA PHE A 1236 2.59 -48.37 -29.64
C PHE A 1236 2.12 -49.83 -29.65
N GLU A 1237 2.43 -50.56 -30.72
CA GLU A 1237 2.08 -51.96 -30.90
C GLU A 1237 3.35 -52.81 -31.03
N ASN A 1238 3.28 -54.09 -30.62
CA ASN A 1238 4.40 -55.04 -30.64
C ASN A 1238 5.59 -54.62 -29.73
N LEU A 1239 5.30 -54.05 -28.56
CA LEU A 1239 6.31 -53.65 -27.59
C LEU A 1239 7.04 -54.88 -27.02
N ALA A 1240 8.31 -55.08 -27.40
CA ALA A 1240 9.16 -56.15 -26.89
C ALA A 1240 9.77 -55.83 -25.50
N SER A 1241 9.84 -54.55 -25.15
CA SER A 1241 10.29 -54.02 -23.86
C SER A 1241 9.32 -52.95 -23.36
N PRO A 1242 9.24 -52.69 -22.04
CA PRO A 1242 8.43 -51.61 -21.49
C PRO A 1242 8.79 -50.24 -22.08
N LEU A 1243 7.79 -49.36 -22.19
CA LEU A 1243 7.94 -47.98 -22.65
C LEU A 1243 8.00 -47.03 -21.44
N ALA A 1244 8.93 -46.07 -21.45
CA ALA A 1244 9.03 -45.01 -20.45
C ALA A 1244 9.09 -43.63 -21.15
N LEU A 1245 8.00 -42.86 -21.04
CA LEU A 1245 7.89 -41.51 -21.59
C LEU A 1245 7.94 -40.47 -20.48
N THR A 1246 8.55 -39.33 -20.72
CA THR A 1246 8.74 -38.27 -19.72
C THR A 1246 7.90 -37.04 -19.99
N GLU A 1247 7.56 -36.78 -21.25
CA GLU A 1247 6.75 -35.62 -21.64
C GLU A 1247 6.14 -35.85 -23.04
N LEU A 1248 4.93 -35.35 -23.27
CA LEU A 1248 4.25 -35.31 -24.56
C LEU A 1248 3.92 -33.86 -24.93
N GLN A 1249 4.57 -33.33 -25.96
CA GLN A 1249 4.35 -31.97 -26.43
C GLN A 1249 3.65 -31.94 -27.79
N VAL A 1250 2.62 -31.12 -27.91
CA VAL A 1250 1.93 -30.83 -29.18
C VAL A 1250 2.00 -29.34 -29.43
N TYR A 1251 2.37 -28.95 -30.65
CA TYR A 1251 2.53 -27.55 -31.03
C TYR A 1251 1.48 -27.15 -32.08
N ALA A 1252 1.03 -25.90 -32.02
CA ALA A 1252 0.32 -25.26 -33.12
C ALA A 1252 1.27 -24.27 -33.79
N LYS A 1253 1.38 -24.27 -35.13
CA LYS A 1253 2.15 -23.24 -35.85
C LYS A 1253 1.51 -21.86 -35.66
N LYS A 1254 2.35 -20.85 -35.39
CA LYS A 1254 1.97 -19.42 -35.46
C LYS A 1254 2.56 -18.81 -36.73
N VAL A 1255 1.86 -17.83 -37.29
CA VAL A 1255 2.36 -17.02 -38.40
C VAL A 1255 3.67 -16.33 -37.99
N LYS A 1256 4.74 -16.55 -38.75
CA LYS A 1256 6.00 -15.80 -38.62
C LYS A 1256 5.77 -14.40 -39.18
N LYS A 1257 5.48 -13.43 -38.31
CA LYS A 1257 5.42 -12.02 -38.69
C LYS A 1257 6.83 -11.52 -38.99
N ASN A 1258 7.35 -11.77 -40.19
CA ASN A 1258 8.61 -11.16 -40.62
C ASN A 1258 8.36 -9.72 -41.12
N VAL A 1259 9.08 -8.82 -40.45
CA VAL A 1259 9.23 -7.37 -40.55
C VAL A 1259 9.38 -6.85 -41.98
N ASP A 1260 8.67 -5.75 -42.29
CA ASP A 1260 9.16 -4.74 -43.23
C ASP A 1260 8.70 -3.33 -42.78
N ARG A 1261 9.57 -2.64 -42.05
CA ARG A 1261 9.63 -1.18 -42.02
C ARG A 1261 11.11 -0.79 -42.00
N LYS A 1262 11.64 -0.57 -43.21
CA LYS A 1262 12.74 0.38 -43.42
C LYS A 1262 12.33 1.78 -42.97
#